data_AF-A0A369K2K7-F1
#
_entry.id   AF-A0A369K2K7-F1
#
_cell.length_a   1.000
_cell.length_b   1.000
_cell.length_c   1.000
_cell.angle_alpha   90.00
_cell.angle_beta   90.00
_cell.angle_gamma   90.00
#
_symmetry.space_group_name_H-M   'P 1'
#
loop_
_entity.id
_entity.type
_entity.pdbx_description
1 polymer ?
#
loop_
_entity_poly.entity_id
_entity_poly.type
_entity_poly.pdbx_seq_one_letter_code
_entity_poly.pdbx_strand_id
1 'polypeptide(L)'
;MHIFALGLSLAATAQTAQGAINRHSIVSRFNPTRNASGLSATTPMQVGNGNFAFGADVTGLQTLLPFAIMSSWGWKNDSFPPGLSQRDIENYRGVSWLNHGRPVQYDFGGGGAIEQWLISNPNRVNLGRVGLLFWSASGILQNASHSDFTNVDQELDLWTGKLTSHFRFEGFPIKVETASAQDTSSVGINIESPLLNSGRLGLFLDFPWNDGKAKFSAPFVGNWNATEDHSTLLEIPKAGNIKARIAHKLDSARFITSLLGDPFSIERDSVSAHRYSVRPRKKASLFSITVDYRAEELKENGIPQTSSLFAASAEAWNKYWMQSGFVDVVTGSTDTRAEELQRRIILSRYLMRVNEAGDTPPQESGLVNNGWVSRYTPNIRSLTSRACLVFSMEMYFWHSAHWALWNNWDLLHRSNAIYEHFLGASIERAQAQQGWAAGARWPKMTDPSGRSAPGQINNLLIWQQPHPLIFAEYEYRAFPTQETLEKWRDVVTETANWMATFAWHNTSTGVYDLGPPMYVVSEDTSPNVTQNPALELAYWRLGLGIAQKWLTALGENVPREWTEVASNLATLPIDNGTYAVYEGIESNFWTDPTYTSDHPALVGLHGWLPPTPGLDINIAKATAEKVQTHWNITDCWGWDFPMLAMSAARNGDKDRAVEWLLNPLFVFDDVGMPVGGIRVPTPYFPGSGALLYAVAMMAGGWDGGQGEAPGFPADGWKVRTEGLSRAL
;
A
#
# COMPACT_ATOMS: atom_id res chain seq x y z
N MET A 1 20.82 -47.56 62.32
CA MET A 1 22.07 -47.34 61.58
C MET A 1 21.92 -47.94 60.17
N HIS A 2 21.23 -47.25 59.27
CA HIS A 2 21.14 -47.58 57.84
C HIS A 2 21.25 -46.25 57.08
N ILE A 3 22.34 -46.10 56.32
CA ILE A 3 22.63 -44.92 55.49
C ILE A 3 22.16 -45.26 54.09
N PHE A 4 21.22 -44.48 53.55
CA PHE A 4 20.86 -44.51 52.13
C PHE A 4 21.60 -43.39 51.41
N ALA A 5 22.29 -43.76 50.33
CA ALA A 5 23.00 -42.85 49.43
C ALA A 5 22.00 -42.12 48.51
N LEU A 6 22.10 -40.79 48.43
CA LEU A 6 21.50 -40.01 47.34
C LEU A 6 22.58 -39.73 46.28
N GLY A 7 22.37 -40.24 45.08
CA GLY A 7 23.10 -39.81 43.88
C GLY A 7 22.43 -38.57 43.29
N LEU A 8 23.18 -37.47 43.17
CA LEU A 8 22.79 -36.31 42.37
C LEU A 8 23.22 -36.56 40.92
N SER A 9 22.25 -36.69 40.02
CA SER A 9 22.43 -36.60 38.57
C SER A 9 22.30 -35.14 38.14
N LEU A 10 23.42 -34.51 37.77
CA LEU A 10 23.41 -33.23 37.04
C LEU A 10 22.96 -33.48 35.60
N ALA A 11 21.74 -33.05 35.26
CA ALA A 11 21.31 -32.91 33.88
C ALA A 11 21.88 -31.60 33.32
N ALA A 12 22.86 -31.70 32.42
CA ALA A 12 23.33 -30.57 31.62
C ALA A 12 22.27 -30.25 30.56
N THR A 13 21.57 -29.14 30.71
CA THR A 13 20.73 -28.58 29.63
C THR A 13 21.63 -28.04 28.54
N ALA A 14 21.74 -28.80 27.45
CA ALA A 14 22.35 -28.32 26.21
C ALA A 14 21.47 -27.22 25.62
N GLN A 15 21.82 -25.97 25.88
CA GLN A 15 21.25 -24.83 25.19
C GLN A 15 21.81 -24.84 23.77
N THR A 16 21.04 -25.36 22.81
CA THR A 16 21.39 -25.29 21.40
C THR A 16 21.44 -23.82 21.01
N ALA A 17 22.65 -23.27 20.87
CA ALA A 17 22.86 -21.97 20.26
C ALA A 17 22.33 -22.04 18.82
N GLN A 18 21.09 -21.59 18.60
CA GLN A 18 20.51 -21.49 17.28
C GLN A 18 21.26 -20.36 16.57
N GLY A 19 22.01 -20.69 15.52
CA GLY A 19 22.77 -19.70 14.75
C GLY A 19 21.84 -18.64 14.13
N ALA A 20 22.41 -17.51 13.72
CA ALA A 20 21.69 -16.47 12.99
C ALA A 20 21.00 -17.03 11.73
N ILE A 21 19.89 -16.43 11.32
CA ILE A 21 19.19 -16.79 10.09
C ILE A 21 20.09 -16.44 8.89
N ASN A 22 20.27 -17.39 7.96
CA ASN A 22 20.97 -17.11 6.70
C ASN A 22 20.02 -16.37 5.75
N ARG A 23 19.87 -15.06 5.99
CA ARG A 23 18.91 -14.20 5.28
C ARG A 23 19.20 -14.15 3.78
N HIS A 24 20.46 -14.07 3.37
CA HIS A 24 20.85 -14.08 1.95
C HIS A 24 20.35 -15.35 1.25
N SER A 25 20.64 -16.53 1.82
CA SER A 25 20.21 -17.79 1.22
C SER A 25 18.68 -17.91 1.12
N ILE A 26 17.93 -17.39 2.10
CA ILE A 26 16.47 -17.44 2.08
C ILE A 26 15.93 -16.44 1.06
N VAL A 27 16.42 -15.21 1.04
CA VAL A 27 15.95 -14.18 0.09
C VAL A 27 16.24 -14.61 -1.35
N SER A 28 17.48 -15.00 -1.67
CA SER A 28 17.87 -15.40 -3.02
C SER A 28 17.15 -16.65 -3.52
N ARG A 29 16.65 -17.50 -2.62
CA ARG A 29 15.86 -18.68 -2.98
C ARG A 29 14.54 -18.31 -3.67
N PHE A 30 14.01 -17.12 -3.39
CA PHE A 30 12.72 -16.65 -3.93
C PHE A 30 12.88 -15.51 -4.94
N ASN A 31 14.08 -15.32 -5.52
CA ASN A 31 14.27 -14.43 -6.67
C ASN A 31 13.27 -14.82 -7.77
N PRO A 32 12.34 -13.93 -8.18
CA PRO A 32 11.37 -14.28 -9.18
C PRO A 32 12.02 -14.28 -10.58
N THR A 33 11.59 -15.23 -11.41
CA THR A 33 12.13 -15.41 -12.76
C THR A 33 11.02 -15.52 -13.81
N ARG A 34 11.25 -15.01 -15.02
CA ARG A 34 10.35 -15.15 -16.18
C ARG A 34 11.14 -15.61 -17.40
N ASN A 35 10.53 -16.47 -18.21
CA ASN A 35 11.09 -16.95 -19.48
C ASN A 35 10.17 -16.57 -20.66
N ALA A 36 10.43 -17.11 -21.85
CA ALA A 36 9.65 -16.82 -23.06
C ALA A 36 8.13 -17.11 -22.93
N SER A 37 7.72 -18.08 -22.10
CA SER A 37 6.29 -18.33 -21.82
C SER A 37 5.74 -17.45 -20.69
N GLY A 38 6.61 -16.75 -19.97
CA GLY A 38 6.31 -15.91 -18.81
C GLY A 38 6.10 -14.43 -19.13
N LEU A 39 5.82 -14.04 -20.39
CA LEU A 39 5.38 -12.67 -20.67
C LEU A 39 4.03 -12.42 -20.01
N SER A 40 4.05 -11.82 -18.82
CA SER A 40 2.83 -11.36 -18.14
C SER A 40 2.31 -10.11 -18.84
N ALA A 41 1.05 -10.18 -19.30
CA ALA A 41 0.33 -9.02 -19.84
C ALA A 41 -0.27 -8.14 -18.73
N THR A 42 -0.22 -8.57 -17.47
CA THR A 42 -0.96 -7.96 -16.36
C THR A 42 -0.06 -7.35 -15.29
N THR A 43 1.14 -7.88 -15.06
CA THR A 43 2.04 -7.43 -13.97
C THR A 43 3.49 -7.29 -14.43
N PRO A 44 4.18 -6.18 -14.10
CA PRO A 44 5.59 -6.01 -14.39
C PRO A 44 6.48 -6.69 -13.33
N MET A 45 7.74 -6.97 -13.68
CA MET A 45 8.80 -7.01 -12.66
C MET A 45 9.26 -5.59 -12.36
N GLN A 46 9.43 -5.22 -11.09
CA GLN A 46 9.74 -3.85 -10.70
C GLN A 46 11.07 -3.71 -9.95
N VAL A 47 11.75 -2.61 -10.23
CA VAL A 47 12.79 -2.03 -9.38
C VAL A 47 12.33 -0.66 -8.88
N GLY A 48 12.71 -0.29 -7.67
CA GLY A 48 12.28 0.98 -7.08
C GLY A 48 12.79 1.19 -5.65
N ASN A 49 12.28 2.26 -5.02
CA ASN A 49 12.77 2.73 -3.72
C ASN A 49 11.66 3.22 -2.76
N GLY A 50 10.38 3.00 -3.11
CA GLY A 50 9.22 3.45 -2.35
C GLY A 50 8.67 4.81 -2.80
N ASN A 51 9.52 5.70 -3.33
CA ASN A 51 9.12 6.97 -3.92
C ASN A 51 9.12 6.95 -5.46
N PHE A 52 9.68 5.90 -6.07
CA PHE A 52 9.75 5.68 -7.51
C PHE A 52 9.77 4.19 -7.81
N ALA A 53 9.05 3.78 -8.85
CA ALA A 53 9.10 2.42 -9.38
C ALA A 53 9.13 2.41 -10.90
N PHE A 54 9.97 1.53 -11.44
CA PHE A 54 10.09 1.23 -12.86
C PHE A 54 9.62 -0.20 -13.12
N GLY A 55 8.52 -0.36 -13.85
CA GLY A 55 8.02 -1.67 -14.27
C GLY A 55 8.56 -2.11 -15.63
N ALA A 56 9.09 -3.32 -15.70
CA ALA A 56 9.68 -3.90 -16.90
C ALA A 56 8.93 -5.15 -17.38
N ASP A 57 8.93 -5.35 -18.70
CA ASP A 57 8.66 -6.64 -19.34
C ASP A 57 9.95 -7.49 -19.40
N VAL A 58 9.86 -8.68 -20.02
CA VAL A 58 10.95 -9.67 -20.09
C VAL A 58 12.25 -9.16 -20.73
N THR A 59 12.22 -8.02 -21.42
CA THR A 59 13.43 -7.37 -21.98
C THR A 59 14.27 -6.64 -20.93
N GLY A 60 13.79 -6.52 -19.69
CA GLY A 60 14.43 -5.74 -18.61
C GLY A 60 14.11 -4.24 -18.68
N LEU A 61 13.32 -3.85 -19.69
CA LEU A 61 12.81 -2.51 -19.96
C LEU A 61 11.33 -2.63 -20.36
N GLN A 62 10.77 -1.59 -20.98
CA GLN A 62 9.39 -1.56 -21.45
C GLN A 62 9.38 -1.66 -22.98
N THR A 63 9.97 -2.69 -23.57
CA THR A 63 10.10 -2.81 -25.03
C THR A 63 8.83 -3.36 -25.70
N LEU A 64 8.18 -4.33 -25.05
CA LEU A 64 7.01 -5.04 -25.52
C LEU A 64 5.71 -4.47 -24.95
N LEU A 65 5.71 -4.12 -23.66
CA LEU A 65 4.52 -3.66 -22.95
C LEU A 65 4.73 -2.27 -22.32
N PRO A 66 3.74 -1.37 -22.36
CA PRO A 66 3.84 -0.02 -21.81
C PRO A 66 3.48 0.01 -20.32
N PHE A 67 4.18 -0.78 -19.50
CA PHE A 67 4.05 -0.68 -18.05
C PHE A 67 4.38 0.74 -17.56
N ALA A 68 3.89 1.12 -16.39
CA ALA A 68 4.04 2.47 -15.89
C ALA A 68 5.43 2.72 -15.28
N ILE A 69 5.88 3.97 -15.36
CA ILE A 69 6.92 4.54 -14.51
C ILE A 69 6.20 5.54 -13.60
N MET A 70 6.12 5.23 -12.30
CA MET A 70 5.36 6.03 -11.34
C MET A 70 6.25 6.50 -10.19
N SER A 71 5.85 7.62 -9.57
CA SER A 71 6.52 8.17 -8.40
C SER A 71 5.50 8.65 -7.37
N SER A 72 5.94 8.81 -6.12
CA SER A 72 5.11 9.36 -5.03
C SER A 72 4.76 10.83 -5.21
N TRP A 73 5.55 11.57 -5.99
CA TRP A 73 5.37 13.01 -6.27
C TRP A 73 4.71 13.30 -7.63
N GLY A 74 4.58 12.33 -8.53
CA GLY A 74 4.05 12.53 -9.89
C GLY A 74 2.54 12.75 -9.90
N TRP A 75 2.11 14.01 -9.72
CA TRP A 75 0.72 14.44 -9.65
C TRP A 75 0.42 15.58 -10.63
N LYS A 76 -0.82 15.65 -11.12
CA LYS A 76 -1.32 16.81 -11.85
C LYS A 76 -2.81 17.04 -11.63
N ASN A 77 -3.28 18.23 -12.00
CA ASN A 77 -4.70 18.52 -12.14
C ASN A 77 -5.06 18.64 -13.63
N ASP A 78 -6.15 18.00 -14.01
CA ASP A 78 -6.83 18.21 -15.29
C ASP A 78 -7.44 19.60 -15.33
N SER A 79 -7.56 20.17 -16.53
CA SER A 79 -8.32 21.39 -16.78
C SER A 79 -9.75 21.34 -16.18
N PHE A 80 -10.25 22.48 -15.70
CA PHE A 80 -11.61 22.56 -15.15
C PHE A 80 -12.66 22.19 -16.20
N PRO A 81 -13.82 21.65 -15.77
CA PRO A 81 -14.94 21.44 -16.68
C PRO A 81 -15.37 22.76 -17.35
N PRO A 82 -15.87 22.73 -18.61
CA PRO A 82 -16.22 23.94 -19.33
C PRO A 82 -17.16 24.86 -18.55
N GLY A 83 -16.78 26.14 -18.44
CA GLY A 83 -17.58 27.16 -17.75
C GLY A 83 -17.43 27.20 -16.23
N LEU A 84 -16.59 26.34 -15.63
CA LEU A 84 -16.30 26.36 -14.21
C LEU A 84 -14.97 27.06 -13.89
N SER A 85 -14.90 27.63 -12.70
CA SER A 85 -13.75 28.33 -12.15
C SER A 85 -13.27 27.69 -10.84
N GLN A 86 -12.05 28.04 -10.41
CA GLN A 86 -11.53 27.67 -9.09
C GLN A 86 -12.51 28.03 -7.96
N ARG A 87 -13.19 29.18 -8.06
CA ARG A 87 -14.19 29.62 -7.08
C ARG A 87 -15.40 28.68 -7.01
N ASP A 88 -15.79 28.07 -8.13
CA ASP A 88 -16.90 27.10 -8.12
C ASP A 88 -16.49 25.81 -7.42
N ILE A 89 -15.24 25.37 -7.62
CA ILE A 89 -14.65 24.22 -6.92
C ILE A 89 -14.60 24.47 -5.40
N GLU A 90 -14.08 25.63 -4.98
CA GLU A 90 -13.95 26.02 -3.57
C GLU A 90 -15.30 26.23 -2.86
N ASN A 91 -16.37 26.52 -3.60
CA ASN A 91 -17.72 26.71 -3.05
C ASN A 91 -18.57 25.43 -3.05
N TYR A 92 -18.03 24.29 -3.49
CA TYR A 92 -18.74 23.03 -3.39
C TYR A 92 -18.97 22.64 -1.91
N ARG A 93 -20.22 22.35 -1.55
CA ARG A 93 -20.61 21.97 -0.18
C ARG A 93 -21.40 20.65 -0.10
N GLY A 94 -21.71 20.04 -1.23
CA GLY A 94 -22.50 18.80 -1.30
C GLY A 94 -23.90 18.95 -0.70
N VAL A 95 -24.27 18.04 0.21
CA VAL A 95 -25.60 17.94 0.83
C VAL A 95 -25.53 18.11 2.34
N SER A 96 -26.67 18.43 2.97
CA SER A 96 -26.82 18.50 4.42
C SER A 96 -27.73 17.37 4.89
N TRP A 97 -27.24 16.47 5.74
CA TRP A 97 -28.00 15.37 6.34
C TRP A 97 -28.12 15.56 7.85
N LEU A 98 -29.17 15.02 8.47
CA LEU A 98 -29.26 15.00 9.94
C LEU A 98 -28.31 13.95 10.49
N ASN A 99 -27.50 14.34 11.47
CA ASN A 99 -26.68 13.45 12.28
C ASN A 99 -26.95 13.84 13.74
N HIS A 100 -27.48 12.90 14.53
CA HIS A 100 -27.86 13.14 15.93
C HIS A 100 -28.72 14.40 16.15
N GLY A 101 -29.73 14.58 15.31
CA GLY A 101 -30.71 15.68 15.44
C GLY A 101 -30.23 17.06 14.98
N ARG A 102 -29.00 17.18 14.44
CA ARG A 102 -28.50 18.43 13.85
C ARG A 102 -28.11 18.25 12.37
N PRO A 103 -28.24 19.30 11.54
CA PRO A 103 -27.72 19.26 10.18
C PRO A 103 -26.18 19.22 10.17
N VAL A 104 -25.62 18.32 9.37
CA VAL A 104 -24.18 18.21 9.07
C VAL A 104 -23.99 18.25 7.56
N GLN A 105 -23.03 19.05 7.09
CA GLN A 105 -22.69 19.13 5.67
C GLN A 105 -21.72 18.01 5.29
N TYR A 106 -21.98 17.39 4.14
CA TYR A 106 -21.14 16.34 3.57
C TYR A 106 -20.91 16.61 2.10
N ASP A 107 -19.66 16.46 1.64
CA ASP A 107 -19.27 16.75 0.26
C ASP A 107 -19.62 15.58 -0.70
N PHE A 108 -20.91 15.25 -0.81
CA PHE A 108 -21.44 14.32 -1.80
C PHE A 108 -22.82 14.76 -2.30
N GLY A 109 -23.37 14.04 -3.29
CA GLY A 109 -24.77 14.21 -3.72
C GLY A 109 -25.00 15.40 -4.66
N GLY A 110 -23.93 16.04 -5.12
CA GLY A 110 -23.97 17.08 -6.15
C GLY A 110 -24.02 16.51 -7.56
N GLY A 111 -23.48 15.30 -7.79
CA GLY A 111 -23.58 14.50 -9.03
C GLY A 111 -23.05 15.15 -10.31
N GLY A 112 -22.70 16.43 -10.26
CA GLY A 112 -22.31 17.27 -11.38
C GLY A 112 -20.80 17.31 -11.61
N ALA A 113 -20.41 18.11 -12.60
CA ALA A 113 -19.03 18.18 -13.08
C ALA A 113 -18.01 18.58 -12.00
N ILE A 114 -18.41 19.38 -10.99
CA ILE A 114 -17.54 19.77 -9.87
C ILE A 114 -17.15 18.55 -9.02
N GLU A 115 -18.13 17.74 -8.62
CA GLU A 115 -17.89 16.56 -7.78
C GLU A 115 -17.01 15.55 -8.50
N GLN A 116 -17.28 15.30 -9.80
CA GLN A 116 -16.44 14.40 -10.59
C GLN A 116 -15.02 14.95 -10.77
N TRP A 117 -14.85 16.25 -10.99
CA TRP A 117 -13.51 16.85 -11.09
C TRP A 117 -12.75 16.73 -9.77
N LEU A 118 -13.38 16.99 -8.63
CA LEU A 118 -12.78 16.85 -7.29
C LEU A 118 -12.42 15.39 -6.94
N ILE A 119 -13.11 14.41 -7.52
CA ILE A 119 -12.83 12.97 -7.40
C ILE A 119 -11.71 12.54 -8.36
N SER A 120 -11.48 13.24 -9.45
CA SER A 120 -10.48 12.86 -10.45
C SER A 120 -9.18 13.66 -10.32
N ASN A 121 -9.12 14.64 -9.43
CA ASN A 121 -8.01 15.60 -9.33
C ASN A 121 -7.58 15.85 -7.88
N PRO A 122 -6.27 15.89 -7.59
CA PRO A 122 -5.18 15.59 -8.51
C PRO A 122 -5.15 14.10 -8.90
N ASN A 123 -4.55 13.79 -10.05
CA ASN A 123 -4.33 12.43 -10.54
C ASN A 123 -2.86 12.09 -10.73
N ARG A 124 -2.56 10.79 -10.62
CA ARG A 124 -1.23 10.22 -10.83
C ARG A 124 -0.79 10.26 -12.29
N VAL A 125 0.51 10.41 -12.51
CA VAL A 125 1.12 10.53 -13.83
C VAL A 125 2.04 9.34 -14.10
N ASN A 126 1.82 8.65 -15.22
CA ASN A 126 2.86 7.83 -15.83
C ASN A 126 3.91 8.74 -16.47
N LEU A 127 5.13 8.67 -15.95
CA LEU A 127 6.24 9.56 -16.29
C LEU A 127 6.84 9.27 -17.68
N GLY A 128 6.47 8.15 -18.30
CA GLY A 128 6.89 7.81 -19.65
C GLY A 128 7.17 6.33 -19.80
N ARG A 129 7.91 6.00 -20.85
CA ARG A 129 8.34 4.64 -21.17
C ARG A 129 9.77 4.64 -21.65
N VAL A 130 10.56 3.67 -21.23
CA VAL A 130 11.93 3.41 -21.73
C VAL A 130 12.02 1.99 -22.25
N GLY A 131 12.36 1.82 -23.52
CA GLY A 131 12.44 0.50 -24.16
C GLY A 131 13.56 0.41 -25.18
N LEU A 132 13.83 -0.80 -25.66
CA LEU A 132 14.87 -1.05 -26.67
C LEU A 132 14.39 -0.64 -28.07
N LEU A 133 15.34 -0.18 -28.88
CA LEU A 133 15.12 0.21 -30.26
C LEU A 133 16.10 -0.53 -31.18
N PHE A 134 15.59 -1.12 -32.25
CA PHE A 134 16.35 -2.01 -33.14
C PHE A 134 16.41 -1.45 -34.56
N TRP A 135 17.57 -1.56 -35.20
CA TRP A 135 17.74 -1.27 -36.62
C TRP A 135 18.23 -2.49 -37.39
N SER A 136 17.80 -2.62 -38.65
CA SER A 136 18.33 -3.58 -39.60
C SER A 136 19.79 -3.27 -39.94
N ALA A 137 20.47 -4.20 -40.61
CA ALA A 137 21.81 -3.94 -41.15
C ALA A 137 21.83 -2.78 -42.18
N SER A 138 20.69 -2.52 -42.85
CA SER A 138 20.52 -1.38 -43.76
C SER A 138 20.13 -0.08 -43.06
N GLY A 139 20.05 -0.06 -41.72
CA GLY A 139 19.73 1.13 -40.94
C GLY A 139 18.25 1.48 -40.86
N ILE A 140 17.36 0.56 -41.24
CA ILE A 140 15.91 0.74 -41.16
C ILE A 140 15.43 0.35 -39.77
N LEU A 141 14.56 1.16 -39.17
CA LEU A 141 13.99 0.88 -37.86
C LEU A 141 13.10 -0.37 -37.91
N GLN A 142 13.26 -1.26 -36.92
CA GLN A 142 12.49 -2.50 -36.81
C GLN A 142 11.50 -2.41 -35.64
N ASN A 143 10.27 -2.84 -35.89
CA ASN A 143 9.26 -3.00 -34.84
C ASN A 143 9.39 -4.39 -34.23
N ALA A 144 10.11 -4.51 -33.11
CA ALA A 144 10.30 -5.79 -32.44
C ALA A 144 9.03 -6.19 -31.68
N SER A 145 8.62 -7.44 -31.88
CA SER A 145 7.53 -8.11 -31.19
C SER A 145 8.09 -9.23 -30.30
N HIS A 146 7.25 -9.80 -29.44
CA HIS A 146 7.67 -10.87 -28.55
C HIS A 146 8.22 -12.09 -29.30
N SER A 147 7.67 -12.43 -30.47
CA SER A 147 8.12 -13.55 -31.29
C SER A 147 9.50 -13.36 -31.92
N ASP A 148 10.03 -12.13 -31.94
CA ASP A 148 11.36 -11.85 -32.46
C ASP A 148 12.47 -12.16 -31.44
N PHE A 149 12.09 -12.44 -30.19
CA PHE A 149 13.02 -12.77 -29.13
C PHE A 149 13.06 -14.27 -28.85
N THR A 150 14.27 -14.80 -28.71
CA THR A 150 14.52 -16.20 -28.37
C THR A 150 15.44 -16.30 -27.15
N ASN A 151 15.41 -17.45 -26.47
CA ASN A 151 16.18 -17.71 -25.24
C ASN A 151 15.97 -16.62 -24.17
N VAL A 152 14.71 -16.22 -23.98
CA VAL A 152 14.32 -15.20 -23.00
C VAL A 152 14.42 -15.79 -21.59
N ASP A 153 15.18 -15.11 -20.75
CA ASP A 153 15.38 -15.40 -19.34
C ASP A 153 15.54 -14.07 -18.58
N GLN A 154 14.72 -13.86 -17.55
CA GLN A 154 14.70 -12.66 -16.72
C GLN A 154 14.70 -13.08 -15.25
N GLU A 155 15.58 -12.48 -14.46
CA GLU A 155 15.67 -12.70 -13.01
C GLU A 155 15.75 -11.35 -12.29
N LEU A 156 14.96 -11.21 -11.23
CA LEU A 156 15.09 -10.12 -10.27
C LEU A 156 15.84 -10.60 -9.03
N ASP A 157 17.06 -10.10 -8.83
CA ASP A 157 17.82 -10.34 -7.61
C ASP A 157 17.29 -9.44 -6.49
N LEU A 158 16.49 -10.02 -5.60
CA LEU A 158 15.86 -9.31 -4.49
C LEU A 158 16.88 -8.79 -3.48
N TRP A 159 18.07 -9.41 -3.40
CA TRP A 159 19.11 -9.02 -2.45
C TRP A 159 19.82 -7.73 -2.86
N THR A 160 19.90 -7.46 -4.16
CA THR A 160 20.58 -6.27 -4.71
C THR A 160 19.62 -5.27 -5.36
N GLY A 161 18.36 -5.66 -5.59
CA GLY A 161 17.39 -4.87 -6.34
C GLY A 161 17.72 -4.73 -7.81
N LYS A 162 18.42 -5.72 -8.38
CA LYS A 162 18.88 -5.71 -9.77
C LYS A 162 18.04 -6.66 -10.61
N LEU A 163 17.42 -6.14 -11.66
CA LEU A 163 16.77 -6.92 -12.70
C LEU A 163 17.78 -7.25 -13.80
N THR A 164 17.90 -8.51 -14.19
CA THR A 164 18.76 -8.95 -15.30
C THR A 164 17.94 -9.73 -16.31
N SER A 165 17.98 -9.30 -17.57
CA SER A 165 17.32 -9.97 -18.69
C SER A 165 18.34 -10.41 -19.74
N HIS A 166 18.21 -11.65 -20.20
CA HIS A 166 18.97 -12.24 -21.30
C HIS A 166 18.01 -12.71 -22.39
N PHE A 167 18.30 -12.38 -23.64
CA PHE A 167 17.56 -12.88 -24.80
C PHE A 167 18.39 -12.71 -26.07
N ARG A 168 17.86 -13.15 -27.21
CA ARG A 168 18.48 -12.95 -28.51
C ARG A 168 17.52 -12.28 -29.48
N PHE A 169 18.03 -11.34 -30.27
CA PHE A 169 17.35 -10.74 -31.40
C PHE A 169 18.15 -11.01 -32.68
N GLU A 170 17.51 -11.57 -33.71
CA GLU A 170 18.18 -12.06 -34.94
C GLU A 170 19.40 -12.95 -34.65
N GLY A 171 19.33 -13.76 -33.60
CA GLY A 171 20.44 -14.63 -33.19
C GLY A 171 21.61 -13.92 -32.52
N PHE A 172 21.58 -12.61 -32.23
CA PHE A 172 22.59 -11.92 -31.44
C PHE A 172 22.17 -11.84 -29.96
N PRO A 173 23.07 -12.16 -29.00
CA PRO A 173 22.76 -12.07 -27.59
C PRO A 173 22.63 -10.61 -27.13
N ILE A 174 21.69 -10.39 -26.23
CA ILE A 174 21.46 -9.11 -25.54
C ILE A 174 21.30 -9.44 -24.06
N LYS A 175 22.07 -8.74 -23.22
CA LYS A 175 21.89 -8.70 -21.78
C LYS A 175 21.53 -7.28 -21.37
N VAL A 176 20.49 -7.14 -20.56
CA VAL A 176 20.06 -5.86 -19.98
C VAL A 176 20.07 -6.00 -18.47
N GLU A 177 20.76 -5.09 -17.79
CA GLU A 177 20.66 -4.93 -16.34
C GLU A 177 19.99 -3.61 -16.02
N THR A 178 19.04 -3.64 -15.09
CA THR A 178 18.25 -2.49 -14.66
C THR A 178 18.21 -2.43 -13.13
N ALA A 179 18.46 -1.25 -12.56
CA ALA A 179 18.31 -1.00 -11.12
C ALA A 179 17.78 0.43 -10.89
N SER A 180 17.23 0.68 -9.70
CA SER A 180 16.74 2.01 -9.33
C SER A 180 17.65 2.67 -8.28
N ALA A 181 17.86 3.98 -8.43
CA ALA A 181 18.49 4.79 -7.40
C ALA A 181 17.68 4.73 -6.10
N GLN A 182 18.35 4.94 -4.96
CA GLN A 182 17.72 4.76 -3.65
C GLN A 182 17.31 6.07 -2.99
N ASP A 183 17.74 7.20 -3.57
CA ASP A 183 17.56 8.58 -3.11
C ASP A 183 16.96 9.51 -4.18
N THR A 184 16.96 9.10 -5.45
CA THR A 184 16.37 9.83 -6.57
C THR A 184 15.37 8.98 -7.36
N SER A 185 14.55 9.61 -8.18
CA SER A 185 13.64 8.94 -9.12
C SER A 185 14.36 8.59 -10.43
N SER A 186 15.44 7.82 -10.32
CA SER A 186 16.27 7.43 -11.46
C SER A 186 16.34 5.92 -11.64
N VAL A 187 16.47 5.50 -12.91
CA VAL A 187 16.73 4.12 -13.32
C VAL A 187 18.07 4.06 -14.07
N GLY A 188 18.94 3.15 -13.64
CA GLY A 188 20.21 2.85 -14.30
C GLY A 188 20.05 1.64 -15.19
N ILE A 189 20.60 1.71 -16.40
CA ILE A 189 20.47 0.69 -17.45
C ILE A 189 21.86 0.39 -18.02
N ASN A 190 22.25 -0.89 -18.01
CA ASN A 190 23.40 -1.41 -18.75
C ASN A 190 22.92 -2.37 -19.83
N ILE A 191 23.34 -2.14 -21.07
CA ILE A 191 23.03 -3.01 -22.21
C ILE A 191 24.33 -3.59 -22.74
N GLU A 192 24.43 -4.91 -22.79
CA GLU A 192 25.55 -5.63 -23.40
C GLU A 192 25.08 -6.37 -24.66
N SER A 193 25.63 -6.03 -25.82
CA SER A 193 25.34 -6.73 -27.08
C SER A 193 26.33 -6.39 -28.20
N PRO A 194 26.65 -7.35 -29.09
CA PRO A 194 27.34 -7.06 -30.35
C PRO A 194 26.57 -6.07 -31.26
N LEU A 195 25.24 -5.99 -31.12
CA LEU A 195 24.42 -5.08 -31.93
C LEU A 195 24.75 -3.60 -31.69
N LEU A 196 25.23 -3.25 -30.49
CA LEU A 196 25.69 -1.90 -30.16
C LEU A 196 26.91 -1.49 -31.00
N ASN A 197 27.89 -2.40 -31.19
CA ASN A 197 29.06 -2.16 -32.06
C ASN A 197 28.66 -1.89 -33.52
N SER A 198 27.64 -2.59 -34.00
CA SER A 198 27.09 -2.40 -35.34
C SER A 198 26.14 -1.20 -35.47
N GLY A 199 25.85 -0.50 -34.37
CA GLY A 199 24.92 0.64 -34.34
C GLY A 199 23.47 0.24 -34.61
N ARG A 200 23.10 -1.01 -34.29
CA ARG A 200 21.80 -1.64 -34.55
C ARG A 200 20.90 -1.77 -33.32
N LEU A 201 21.38 -1.35 -32.16
CA LEU A 201 20.67 -1.37 -30.89
C LEU A 201 20.80 -0.01 -30.21
N GLY A 202 19.72 0.44 -29.59
CA GLY A 202 19.62 1.68 -28.85
C GLY A 202 18.38 1.66 -27.95
N LEU A 203 17.94 2.83 -27.54
CA LEU A 203 16.77 3.01 -26.69
C LEU A 203 15.75 3.93 -27.35
N PHE A 204 14.51 3.85 -26.90
CA PHE A 204 13.54 4.91 -27.08
C PHE A 204 13.01 5.39 -25.73
N LEU A 205 12.61 6.66 -25.68
CA LEU A 205 11.78 7.23 -24.64
C LEU A 205 10.46 7.66 -25.26
N ASP A 206 9.34 7.41 -24.60
CA ASP A 206 8.02 7.82 -25.07
C ASP A 206 7.20 8.39 -23.91
N PHE A 207 6.31 9.34 -24.15
CA PHE A 207 5.54 10.03 -23.11
C PHE A 207 4.03 10.01 -23.38
N PRO A 208 3.19 9.51 -22.44
CA PRO A 208 1.74 9.42 -22.64
C PRO A 208 0.98 10.65 -22.13
N TRP A 209 -0.23 10.86 -22.63
CA TRP A 209 -1.22 11.72 -21.96
C TRP A 209 -1.72 11.00 -20.71
N ASN A 210 -1.97 11.75 -19.64
CA ASN A 210 -2.54 11.19 -18.42
C ASN A 210 -3.80 12.00 -18.10
N ASP A 211 -4.89 11.38 -17.66
CA ASP A 211 -6.06 12.07 -17.13
C ASP A 211 -6.75 11.26 -16.03
N GLY A 212 -7.59 11.93 -15.26
CA GLY A 212 -8.28 11.32 -14.14
C GLY A 212 -9.57 10.59 -14.50
N LYS A 213 -9.82 10.28 -15.78
CA LYS A 213 -11.14 9.80 -16.25
C LYS A 213 -11.32 8.27 -16.17
N ALA A 214 -10.25 7.50 -16.02
CA ALA A 214 -10.28 6.03 -16.08
C ALA A 214 -10.00 5.39 -14.71
N LYS A 215 -10.85 4.44 -14.29
CA LYS A 215 -10.64 3.63 -13.07
C LYS A 215 -9.45 2.71 -13.26
N PHE A 216 -8.52 2.73 -12.31
CA PHE A 216 -7.32 1.90 -12.20
C PHE A 216 -6.29 2.00 -13.33
N SER A 217 -6.71 2.29 -14.56
CA SER A 217 -5.82 2.26 -15.73
C SER A 217 -4.92 1.01 -15.72
N ALA A 218 -5.53 -0.14 -15.43
CA ALA A 218 -4.84 -1.42 -15.32
C ALA A 218 -5.01 -2.22 -16.62
N PRO A 219 -3.95 -2.87 -17.14
CA PRO A 219 -2.60 -2.93 -16.60
C PRO A 219 -1.68 -1.75 -17.01
N PHE A 220 -2.16 -0.83 -17.87
CA PHE A 220 -1.34 0.24 -18.45
C PHE A 220 -1.90 1.64 -18.16
N VAL A 221 -1.03 2.51 -17.64
CA VAL A 221 -1.35 3.90 -17.31
C VAL A 221 -0.96 4.83 -18.45
N GLY A 222 -1.88 5.72 -18.80
CA GLY A 222 -1.67 6.76 -19.82
C GLY A 222 -2.21 6.40 -21.21
N ASN A 223 -2.55 7.43 -21.97
CA ASN A 223 -3.02 7.36 -23.35
C ASN A 223 -1.93 7.83 -24.31
N TRP A 224 -1.39 6.90 -25.10
CA TRP A 224 -0.31 7.14 -26.05
C TRP A 224 -0.76 7.80 -27.36
N ASN A 225 -2.06 7.78 -27.65
CA ASN A 225 -2.62 8.31 -28.89
C ASN A 225 -3.12 9.75 -28.77
N ALA A 226 -3.20 10.30 -27.56
CA ALA A 226 -3.65 11.66 -27.29
C ALA A 226 -2.51 12.69 -27.44
N THR A 227 -1.85 12.68 -28.60
CA THR A 227 -0.65 13.50 -28.87
C THR A 227 -0.94 15.00 -28.93
N GLU A 228 -2.19 15.41 -29.17
CA GLU A 228 -2.56 16.83 -29.23
C GLU A 228 -2.82 17.44 -27.84
N ASP A 229 -2.99 16.60 -26.81
CA ASP A 229 -3.37 17.04 -25.46
C ASP A 229 -2.16 17.45 -24.60
N HIS A 230 -0.94 17.16 -25.05
CA HIS A 230 0.29 17.46 -24.32
C HIS A 230 1.45 17.87 -25.23
N SER A 231 2.56 18.27 -24.61
CA SER A 231 3.77 18.64 -25.37
C SER A 231 5.04 18.12 -24.71
N THR A 232 6.04 17.81 -25.55
CA THR A 232 7.39 17.46 -25.12
C THR A 232 8.42 18.35 -25.82
N LEU A 233 9.42 18.82 -25.08
CA LEU A 233 10.51 19.65 -25.60
C LEU A 233 11.86 19.04 -25.24
N LEU A 234 12.69 18.77 -26.25
CA LEU A 234 14.05 18.29 -26.08
C LEU A 234 15.03 19.45 -25.97
N GLU A 235 15.85 19.42 -24.94
CA GLU A 235 16.95 20.35 -24.69
C GLU A 235 18.26 19.58 -24.59
N ILE A 236 19.31 20.10 -25.22
CA ILE A 236 20.67 19.56 -25.13
C ILE A 236 21.52 20.54 -24.30
N PRO A 237 21.81 20.24 -23.03
CA PRO A 237 22.62 21.11 -22.18
C PRO A 237 24.01 21.37 -22.79
N LYS A 238 24.46 22.63 -22.74
CA LYS A 238 25.78 23.03 -23.28
C LYS A 238 26.95 22.67 -22.36
N ALA A 239 26.68 22.46 -21.07
CA ALA A 239 27.67 22.17 -20.04
C ALA A 239 27.08 21.21 -18.99
N GLY A 240 27.97 20.55 -18.22
CA GLY A 240 27.59 19.59 -17.20
C GLY A 240 27.56 18.13 -17.69
N ASN A 241 27.15 17.24 -16.80
CA ASN A 241 27.16 15.79 -17.05
C ASN A 241 25.91 15.28 -17.75
N ILE A 242 24.81 16.04 -17.68
CA ILE A 242 23.54 15.72 -18.34
C ILE A 242 23.69 15.94 -19.84
N LYS A 243 23.31 14.93 -20.63
CA LYS A 243 23.47 14.91 -22.08
C LYS A 243 22.21 15.31 -22.84
N ALA A 244 21.04 15.10 -22.22
CA ALA A 244 19.75 15.53 -22.76
C ALA A 244 18.75 15.76 -21.64
N ARG A 245 17.80 16.66 -21.88
CA ARG A 245 16.61 16.88 -21.03
C ARG A 245 15.36 16.91 -21.91
N ILE A 246 14.29 16.28 -21.45
CA ILE A 246 12.99 16.33 -22.10
C ILE A 246 12.00 16.90 -21.08
N ALA A 247 11.40 18.05 -21.40
CA ALA A 247 10.33 18.62 -20.61
C ALA A 247 8.98 18.14 -21.16
N HIS A 248 8.20 17.45 -20.34
CA HIS A 248 6.86 16.96 -20.65
C HIS A 248 5.82 17.81 -19.92
N LYS A 249 4.93 18.46 -20.67
CA LYS A 249 3.88 19.35 -20.13
C LYS A 249 2.50 18.72 -20.32
N LEU A 250 1.78 18.55 -19.21
CA LEU A 250 0.41 18.04 -19.12
C LEU A 250 -0.44 19.08 -18.39
N ASP A 251 -1.35 19.77 -19.09
CA ASP A 251 -2.06 20.95 -18.56
C ASP A 251 -1.07 21.99 -17.96
N SER A 252 -1.18 22.27 -16.66
CA SER A 252 -0.29 23.16 -15.90
C SER A 252 0.94 22.45 -15.32
N ALA A 253 0.94 21.11 -15.24
CA ALA A 253 2.03 20.33 -14.67
C ALA A 253 3.18 20.13 -15.67
N ARG A 254 4.41 20.11 -15.16
CA ARG A 254 5.64 19.97 -15.96
C ARG A 254 6.61 18.99 -15.30
N PHE A 255 6.99 17.98 -16.07
CA PHE A 255 7.91 16.93 -15.64
C PHE A 255 9.16 16.94 -16.50
N ILE A 256 10.33 16.77 -15.87
CA ILE A 256 11.61 16.77 -16.55
C ILE A 256 12.19 15.36 -16.52
N THR A 257 12.55 14.85 -17.70
CA THR A 257 13.33 13.62 -17.86
C THR A 257 14.75 13.97 -18.27
N SER A 258 15.74 13.59 -17.48
CA SER A 258 17.16 13.87 -17.72
C SER A 258 17.91 12.59 -18.04
N LEU A 259 18.82 12.65 -19.03
CA LEU A 259 19.62 11.51 -19.46
C LEU A 259 21.11 11.82 -19.26
N LEU A 260 21.83 10.88 -18.66
CA LEU A 260 23.28 10.90 -18.54
C LEU A 260 23.89 9.51 -18.78
N GLY A 261 25.20 9.45 -19.01
CA GLY A 261 25.94 8.20 -19.18
C GLY A 261 26.86 8.27 -20.38
N ASP A 262 26.99 7.13 -21.07
CA ASP A 262 27.81 7.02 -22.27
C ASP A 262 27.38 7.99 -23.38
N PRO A 263 28.28 8.40 -24.29
CA PRO A 263 27.93 9.29 -25.38
C PRO A 263 26.84 8.72 -26.32
N PHE A 264 25.74 9.45 -26.49
CA PHE A 264 24.64 9.11 -27.41
C PHE A 264 24.20 10.33 -28.24
N SER A 265 23.48 10.09 -29.34
CA SER A 265 22.59 11.06 -29.99
C SER A 265 21.15 10.79 -29.59
N ILE A 266 20.35 11.84 -29.51
CA ILE A 266 18.92 11.74 -29.27
C ILE A 266 18.19 12.62 -30.29
N GLU A 267 17.10 12.11 -30.85
CA GLU A 267 16.25 12.83 -31.78
C GLU A 267 14.78 12.50 -31.54
N ARG A 268 13.89 13.43 -31.87
CA ARG A 268 12.45 13.22 -31.79
C ARG A 268 12.00 12.52 -33.07
N ASP A 269 11.22 11.45 -32.95
CA ASP A 269 10.85 10.60 -34.09
C ASP A 269 9.98 11.36 -35.13
N SER A 270 9.12 12.28 -34.66
CA SER A 270 8.38 13.22 -35.51
C SER A 270 7.90 14.44 -34.71
N VAL A 271 7.38 15.47 -35.40
CA VAL A 271 6.85 16.69 -34.75
C VAL A 271 5.59 16.40 -33.91
N SER A 272 4.77 15.43 -34.33
CA SER A 272 3.54 15.03 -33.64
C SER A 272 3.73 13.90 -32.64
N ALA A 273 4.82 13.13 -32.73
CA ALA A 273 5.11 12.06 -31.77
C ALA A 273 5.73 12.61 -30.50
N HIS A 274 5.46 11.99 -29.35
CA HIS A 274 6.16 12.26 -28.10
C HIS A 274 7.25 11.22 -27.81
N ARG A 275 7.78 10.63 -28.88
CA ARG A 275 8.81 9.59 -28.82
C ARG A 275 10.16 10.12 -29.28
N TYR A 276 11.21 9.68 -28.60
CA TYR A 276 12.59 10.04 -28.83
C TYR A 276 13.46 8.80 -28.99
N SER A 277 14.25 8.76 -30.07
CA SER A 277 15.22 7.72 -30.35
C SER A 277 16.59 8.08 -29.77
N VAL A 278 17.16 7.21 -28.95
CA VAL A 278 18.48 7.34 -28.34
C VAL A 278 19.44 6.32 -28.95
N ARG A 279 20.49 6.82 -29.61
CA ARG A 279 21.47 5.99 -30.31
C ARG A 279 22.86 6.16 -29.73
N PRO A 280 23.50 5.09 -29.22
CA PRO A 280 24.89 5.14 -28.76
C PRO A 280 25.84 5.62 -29.89
N ARG A 281 26.74 6.55 -29.57
CA ARG A 281 27.74 7.06 -30.54
C ARG A 281 29.02 6.24 -30.56
N LYS A 282 29.37 5.65 -29.41
CA LYS A 282 30.56 4.81 -29.28
C LYS A 282 30.24 3.41 -29.79
N LYS A 283 31.07 2.89 -30.70
CA LYS A 283 31.05 1.48 -31.08
C LYS A 283 31.70 0.67 -29.97
N ALA A 284 30.89 0.29 -28.98
CA ALA A 284 31.27 -0.58 -27.87
C ALA A 284 30.20 -1.67 -27.68
N SER A 285 30.57 -2.77 -27.04
CA SER A 285 29.65 -3.87 -26.72
C SER A 285 28.84 -3.62 -25.45
N LEU A 286 29.11 -2.53 -24.73
CA LEU A 286 28.41 -2.08 -23.53
C LEU A 286 27.93 -0.65 -23.75
N PHE A 287 26.70 -0.37 -23.34
CA PHE A 287 26.13 0.97 -23.27
C PHE A 287 25.46 1.17 -21.90
N SER A 288 25.93 2.17 -21.15
CA SER A 288 25.44 2.51 -19.82
C SER A 288 24.77 3.89 -19.81
N ILE A 289 23.56 3.96 -19.26
CA ILE A 289 22.78 5.19 -19.19
C ILE A 289 21.94 5.23 -17.91
N THR A 290 21.76 6.42 -17.35
CA THR A 290 20.78 6.69 -16.29
C THR A 290 19.70 7.60 -16.86
N VAL A 291 18.43 7.22 -16.63
CA VAL A 291 17.25 8.04 -16.92
C VAL A 291 16.66 8.49 -15.60
N ASP A 292 16.54 9.80 -15.43
CA ASP A 292 16.07 10.44 -14.20
C ASP A 292 14.80 11.23 -14.46
N TYR A 293 13.86 11.16 -13.52
CA TYR A 293 12.58 11.85 -13.58
C TYR A 293 12.40 12.78 -12.39
N ARG A 294 11.77 13.93 -12.62
CA ARG A 294 11.44 14.89 -11.55
C ARG A 294 10.29 15.81 -11.94
N ALA A 295 9.58 16.35 -10.96
CA ALA A 295 8.77 17.54 -11.14
C ALA A 295 9.67 18.77 -11.27
N GLU A 296 9.29 19.74 -12.11
CA GLU A 296 10.11 20.92 -12.40
C GLU A 296 10.31 21.81 -11.16
N GLU A 297 9.34 21.86 -10.25
CA GLU A 297 9.43 22.62 -8.99
C GLU A 297 10.41 22.03 -7.95
N LEU A 298 10.81 20.76 -8.10
CA LEU A 298 11.73 20.11 -7.17
C LEU A 298 13.18 20.53 -7.46
N LYS A 299 13.96 20.78 -6.40
CA LYS A 299 15.38 21.17 -6.54
C LYS A 299 16.16 20.10 -7.29
N GLU A 300 17.11 20.54 -8.14
CA GLU A 300 18.02 19.60 -8.79
C GLU A 300 18.96 18.97 -7.75
N ASN A 301 18.66 17.73 -7.35
CA ASN A 301 19.67 16.87 -6.76
C ASN A 301 20.56 16.34 -7.89
N GLY A 302 21.85 16.11 -7.60
CA GLY A 302 22.76 15.55 -8.59
C GLY A 302 22.26 14.18 -9.07
N ILE A 303 22.27 13.93 -10.38
CA ILE A 303 21.82 12.65 -10.91
C ILE A 303 22.97 11.63 -10.81
N PRO A 304 22.75 10.44 -10.23
CA PRO A 304 23.81 9.46 -10.01
C PRO A 304 24.33 8.86 -11.32
N GLN A 305 25.65 8.65 -11.39
CA GLN A 305 26.26 7.87 -12.46
C GLN A 305 25.73 6.43 -12.41
N THR A 306 25.62 5.79 -13.57
CA THR A 306 25.04 4.44 -13.68
C THR A 306 25.74 3.44 -12.77
N SER A 307 27.07 3.41 -12.73
CA SER A 307 27.82 2.49 -11.86
C SER A 307 27.59 2.74 -10.37
N SER A 308 27.57 4.01 -9.92
CA SER A 308 27.26 4.36 -8.53
C SER A 308 25.82 4.00 -8.15
N LEU A 309 24.87 4.10 -9.10
CA LEU A 309 23.48 3.74 -8.87
C LEU A 309 23.34 2.24 -8.58
N PHE A 310 23.97 1.37 -9.38
CA PHE A 310 23.95 -0.08 -9.13
C PHE A 310 24.59 -0.45 -7.78
N ALA A 311 25.71 0.19 -7.42
CA ALA A 311 26.36 -0.04 -6.13
C ALA A 311 25.47 0.40 -4.96
N ALA A 312 24.86 1.59 -5.05
CA ALA A 312 23.96 2.13 -4.02
C ALA A 312 22.69 1.28 -3.87
N SER A 313 22.13 0.77 -4.96
CA SER A 313 21.01 -0.19 -4.93
C SER A 313 21.39 -1.43 -4.12
N ALA A 314 22.51 -2.07 -4.47
CA ALA A 314 22.96 -3.28 -3.80
C ALA A 314 23.21 -3.07 -2.30
N GLU A 315 23.85 -1.94 -1.93
CA GLU A 315 24.09 -1.58 -0.53
C GLU A 315 22.77 -1.35 0.24
N ALA A 316 21.83 -0.60 -0.33
CA ALA A 316 20.57 -0.30 0.34
C ALA A 316 19.68 -1.53 0.54
N TRP A 317 19.60 -2.42 -0.46
CA TRP A 317 18.86 -3.68 -0.34
C TRP A 317 19.53 -4.62 0.66
N ASN A 318 20.86 -4.74 0.63
CA ASN A 318 21.59 -5.50 1.65
C ASN A 318 21.29 -4.99 3.06
N LYS A 319 21.36 -3.66 3.26
CA LYS A 319 21.03 -3.01 4.53
C LYS A 319 19.59 -3.32 4.96
N TYR A 320 18.63 -3.18 4.05
CA TYR A 320 17.22 -3.48 4.32
C TYR A 320 17.04 -4.91 4.83
N TRP A 321 17.58 -5.90 4.12
CA TRP A 321 17.44 -7.32 4.52
C TRP A 321 18.17 -7.66 5.80
N MET A 322 19.30 -7.00 6.10
CA MET A 322 20.12 -7.30 7.27
C MET A 322 19.66 -6.59 8.55
N GLN A 323 19.03 -5.42 8.46
CA GLN A 323 18.73 -4.59 9.63
C GLN A 323 17.27 -4.64 10.10
N SER A 324 16.36 -5.09 9.24
CA SER A 324 14.95 -5.24 9.58
C SER A 324 14.65 -6.56 10.28
N GLY A 325 13.42 -6.71 10.78
CA GLY A 325 12.90 -7.97 11.25
C GLY A 325 12.97 -9.07 10.18
N PHE A 326 13.06 -10.33 10.58
CA PHE A 326 13.11 -11.46 9.68
C PHE A 326 12.37 -12.67 10.24
N VAL A 327 11.65 -13.37 9.35
CA VAL A 327 10.92 -14.59 9.66
C VAL A 327 11.39 -15.68 8.69
N ASP A 328 11.82 -16.80 9.27
CA ASP A 328 12.19 -18.03 8.57
C ASP A 328 11.24 -19.13 9.03
N VAL A 329 10.27 -19.47 8.18
CA VAL A 329 9.31 -20.57 8.39
C VAL A 329 9.71 -21.83 7.63
N VAL A 330 10.79 -21.80 6.86
CA VAL A 330 11.18 -22.90 5.97
C VAL A 330 12.27 -23.79 6.56
N THR A 331 13.25 -23.20 7.26
CA THR A 331 14.43 -23.95 7.71
C THR A 331 14.09 -24.90 8.85
N GLY A 332 13.97 -26.19 8.52
CA GLY A 332 13.69 -27.26 9.48
C GLY A 332 12.21 -27.47 9.76
N SER A 333 11.31 -26.77 9.06
CA SER A 333 9.89 -27.14 8.98
C SER A 333 9.72 -28.37 8.09
N THR A 334 8.79 -29.24 8.45
CA THR A 334 8.39 -30.41 7.65
C THR A 334 7.02 -30.24 7.01
N ASP A 335 6.28 -29.19 7.37
CA ASP A 335 5.01 -28.83 6.73
C ASP A 335 5.26 -28.38 5.29
N THR A 336 4.54 -28.99 4.34
CA THR A 336 4.71 -28.72 2.90
C THR A 336 4.28 -27.30 2.50
N ARG A 337 3.48 -26.64 3.34
CA ARG A 337 3.01 -25.26 3.15
C ARG A 337 4.09 -24.21 3.42
N ALA A 338 5.19 -24.57 4.08
CA ALA A 338 6.22 -23.63 4.51
C ALA A 338 6.89 -22.87 3.34
N GLU A 339 7.13 -23.55 2.21
CA GLU A 339 7.73 -22.92 1.01
C GLU A 339 6.88 -21.77 0.48
N GLU A 340 5.59 -22.02 0.25
CA GLU A 340 4.71 -21.02 -0.33
C GLU A 340 4.51 -19.84 0.63
N LEU A 341 4.40 -20.10 1.94
CA LEU A 341 4.32 -19.01 2.91
C LEU A 341 5.61 -18.18 2.93
N GLN A 342 6.80 -18.81 2.92
CA GLN A 342 8.06 -18.09 2.86
C GLN A 342 8.20 -17.29 1.57
N ARG A 343 7.76 -17.83 0.42
CA ARG A 343 7.72 -17.12 -0.86
C ARG A 343 6.88 -15.85 -0.76
N ARG A 344 5.65 -15.94 -0.26
CA ARG A 344 4.76 -14.78 -0.09
C ARG A 344 5.37 -13.75 0.85
N ILE A 345 5.97 -14.18 1.97
CA ILE A 345 6.66 -13.28 2.91
C ILE A 345 7.77 -12.51 2.20
N ILE A 346 8.72 -13.19 1.53
CA ILE A 346 9.88 -12.53 0.92
C ILE A 346 9.46 -11.58 -0.21
N LEU A 347 8.56 -12.03 -1.10
CA LEU A 347 8.12 -11.21 -2.22
C LEU A 347 7.28 -10.01 -1.78
N SER A 348 6.35 -10.17 -0.82
CA SER A 348 5.62 -9.04 -0.24
C SER A 348 6.57 -8.04 0.41
N ARG A 349 7.59 -8.49 1.15
CA ARG A 349 8.58 -7.58 1.75
C ARG A 349 9.36 -6.75 0.73
N TYR A 350 9.71 -7.34 -0.41
CA TYR A 350 10.35 -6.61 -1.49
C TYR A 350 9.38 -5.62 -2.15
N LEU A 351 8.19 -6.08 -2.52
CA LEU A 351 7.21 -5.26 -3.26
C LEU A 351 6.65 -4.12 -2.43
N MET A 352 6.38 -4.33 -1.13
CA MET A 352 5.98 -3.25 -0.22
C MET A 352 7.07 -2.17 -0.13
N ARG A 353 8.36 -2.53 -0.11
CA ARG A 353 9.43 -1.52 -0.12
C ARG A 353 9.50 -0.76 -1.44
N VAL A 354 9.24 -1.40 -2.57
CA VAL A 354 9.23 -0.75 -3.89
C VAL A 354 8.04 0.19 -4.06
N ASN A 355 6.86 -0.21 -3.60
CA ASN A 355 5.59 0.43 -3.94
C ASN A 355 4.97 1.26 -2.80
N GLU A 356 5.32 0.97 -1.54
CA GLU A 356 4.53 1.36 -0.35
C GLU A 356 5.40 1.99 0.76
N ALA A 357 6.61 2.44 0.42
CA ALA A 357 7.59 3.01 1.35
C ALA A 357 8.00 4.45 0.99
N GLY A 358 7.05 5.21 0.45
CA GLY A 358 7.22 6.61 0.06
C GLY A 358 6.92 7.62 1.18
N ASP A 359 7.03 8.90 0.84
CA ASP A 359 6.85 10.03 1.78
C ASP A 359 5.39 10.38 2.06
N THR A 360 4.47 9.81 1.29
CA THR A 360 3.03 9.90 1.49
C THR A 360 2.47 8.49 1.64
N PRO A 361 1.31 8.31 2.29
CA PRO A 361 0.58 7.06 2.22
C PRO A 361 0.49 6.57 0.76
N PRO A 362 0.53 5.25 0.51
CA PRO A 362 0.43 4.71 -0.84
C PRO A 362 -1.03 4.59 -1.31
N GLN A 363 -1.21 4.40 -2.61
CA GLN A 363 -2.51 4.00 -3.18
C GLN A 363 -2.62 2.47 -3.19
N GLU A 364 -3.83 1.94 -3.31
CA GLU A 364 -4.07 0.49 -3.14
C GLU A 364 -3.34 -0.40 -4.17
N SER A 365 -2.98 0.13 -5.33
CA SER A 365 -2.18 -0.54 -6.37
C SER A 365 -0.71 -0.11 -6.41
N GLY A 366 -0.25 0.64 -5.40
CA GLY A 366 1.15 1.04 -5.26
C GLY A 366 1.63 1.92 -6.40
N LEU A 367 2.85 1.70 -6.89
CA LEU A 367 3.42 2.41 -8.04
C LEU A 367 3.36 1.57 -9.33
N VAL A 368 2.35 0.71 -9.47
CA VAL A 368 2.19 -0.21 -10.62
C VAL A 368 1.18 0.32 -11.64
N ASN A 369 0.00 0.73 -11.18
CA ASN A 369 -1.03 1.35 -12.01
C ASN A 369 -1.81 2.39 -11.19
N ASN A 370 -2.85 3.01 -11.75
CA ASN A 370 -3.65 3.97 -11.01
C ASN A 370 -4.55 3.26 -9.98
N GLY A 371 -4.99 3.99 -8.97
CA GLY A 371 -6.07 3.53 -8.09
C GLY A 371 -7.44 3.62 -8.76
N TRP A 372 -8.43 3.09 -8.05
CA TRP A 372 -9.79 3.59 -7.95
C TRP A 372 -10.10 4.96 -8.64
N VAL A 373 -11.08 5.03 -9.56
CA VAL A 373 -11.74 6.27 -10.05
C VAL A 373 -13.25 6.06 -10.04
N SER A 374 -14.06 7.11 -10.12
CA SER A 374 -15.51 7.02 -10.29
C SER A 374 -15.89 7.25 -11.76
N ARG A 375 -16.87 6.48 -12.24
CA ARG A 375 -17.60 6.82 -13.47
C ARG A 375 -19.07 6.71 -13.11
N TYR A 376 -19.79 7.84 -13.19
CA TYR A 376 -21.24 7.82 -13.15
C TYR A 376 -21.75 7.03 -14.36
N THR A 377 -22.46 5.91 -14.11
CA THR A 377 -23.10 5.10 -15.15
C THR A 377 -24.61 5.16 -14.90
N PRO A 378 -25.43 5.75 -15.78
CA PRO A 378 -26.82 6.09 -15.44
C PRO A 378 -27.79 4.92 -15.19
N ASN A 379 -27.37 3.65 -15.29
CA ASN A 379 -28.28 2.49 -15.35
C ASN A 379 -27.83 1.24 -14.55
N ILE A 380 -26.93 1.36 -13.57
CA ILE A 380 -26.57 0.23 -12.69
C ILE A 380 -27.22 0.45 -11.33
N ARG A 381 -28.10 -0.46 -10.91
CA ARG A 381 -28.86 -0.42 -9.64
C ARG A 381 -28.00 -0.63 -8.36
N SER A 382 -26.68 -0.55 -8.47
CA SER A 382 -25.75 -0.48 -7.34
C SER A 382 -25.30 0.97 -7.18
N LEU A 383 -26.06 1.72 -6.40
CA LEU A 383 -25.75 3.10 -5.98
C LEU A 383 -24.65 3.08 -4.92
N THR A 384 -23.41 2.84 -5.31
CA THR A 384 -22.25 3.20 -4.47
C THR A 384 -21.15 3.78 -5.35
N SER A 385 -21.02 5.10 -5.26
CA SER A 385 -19.98 5.90 -5.90
C SER A 385 -18.61 5.52 -5.31
N ARG A 386 -18.04 4.41 -5.78
CA ARG A 386 -16.66 4.04 -5.46
C ARG A 386 -15.72 4.85 -6.34
N ALA A 387 -14.85 5.60 -5.66
CA ALA A 387 -13.40 5.69 -5.92
C ALA A 387 -12.80 6.94 -6.64
N CYS A 388 -11.56 7.33 -6.26
CA CYS A 388 -10.79 8.55 -6.58
C CYS A 388 -9.27 8.21 -6.64
N LEU A 389 -8.45 8.90 -7.45
CA LEU A 389 -7.02 8.59 -7.77
C LEU A 389 -6.01 8.79 -6.63
N VAL A 390 -6.51 8.81 -5.40
CA VAL A 390 -5.85 9.36 -4.23
C VAL A 390 -5.69 8.26 -3.16
N PHE A 391 -4.92 8.53 -2.11
CA PHE A 391 -4.64 7.55 -1.06
C PHE A 391 -5.89 7.26 -0.21
N SER A 392 -6.12 5.98 0.12
CA SER A 392 -7.15 5.55 1.06
C SER A 392 -6.57 5.52 2.48
N MET A 393 -6.85 6.53 3.29
CA MET A 393 -6.39 6.63 4.69
C MET A 393 -6.96 5.54 5.59
N GLU A 394 -8.11 4.98 5.22
CA GLU A 394 -8.64 3.77 5.86
C GLU A 394 -7.76 2.54 5.58
N MET A 395 -7.20 2.43 4.37
CA MET A 395 -6.26 1.36 4.06
C MET A 395 -4.84 1.61 4.62
N TYR A 396 -4.53 2.80 5.12
CA TYR A 396 -3.16 3.14 5.57
C TYR A 396 -2.64 2.19 6.67
N PHE A 397 -3.52 1.70 7.54
CA PHE A 397 -3.18 0.64 8.50
C PHE A 397 -2.65 -0.61 7.77
N TRP A 398 -3.42 -1.13 6.82
CA TRP A 398 -3.07 -2.33 6.05
C TRP A 398 -1.84 -2.15 5.18
N HIS A 399 -1.59 -0.92 4.72
CA HIS A 399 -0.39 -0.57 3.96
C HIS A 399 0.87 -0.48 4.84
N SER A 400 0.77 0.06 6.05
CA SER A 400 1.96 0.58 6.75
C SER A 400 2.19 0.06 8.16
N ALA A 401 1.16 -0.46 8.85
CA ALA A 401 1.32 -0.90 10.24
C ALA A 401 2.33 -2.05 10.40
N HIS A 402 2.51 -2.86 9.35
CA HIS A 402 3.52 -3.92 9.37
C HIS A 402 4.95 -3.37 9.51
N TRP A 403 5.27 -2.17 9.00
CA TRP A 403 6.62 -1.63 9.11
C TRP A 403 7.08 -1.49 10.56
N ALA A 404 6.18 -1.14 11.48
CA ALA A 404 6.47 -1.09 12.91
C ALA A 404 6.82 -2.48 13.47
N LEU A 405 6.04 -3.51 13.11
CA LEU A 405 6.25 -4.89 13.60
C LEU A 405 7.52 -5.54 13.03
N TRP A 406 7.92 -5.15 11.83
CA TRP A 406 9.17 -5.58 11.20
C TRP A 406 10.36 -4.65 11.51
N ASN A 407 10.21 -3.70 12.43
CA ASN A 407 11.25 -2.73 12.83
C ASN A 407 11.87 -1.94 11.66
N ASN A 408 11.06 -1.62 10.65
CA ASN A 408 11.40 -0.75 9.53
C ASN A 408 10.94 0.69 9.77
N TRP A 409 11.33 1.26 10.91
CA TRP A 409 10.95 2.61 11.33
C TRP A 409 11.44 3.70 10.38
N ASP A 410 12.58 3.48 9.72
CA ASP A 410 13.13 4.37 8.70
C ASP A 410 12.21 4.51 7.47
N LEU A 411 11.45 3.47 7.15
CA LEU A 411 10.45 3.49 6.07
C LEU A 411 9.12 4.06 6.57
N LEU A 412 8.66 3.65 7.75
CA LEU A 412 7.40 4.12 8.32
C LEU A 412 7.41 5.63 8.62
N HIS A 413 8.52 6.16 9.14
CA HIS A 413 8.67 7.59 9.44
C HIS A 413 8.59 8.49 8.20
N ARG A 414 8.77 7.96 6.98
CA ARG A 414 8.62 8.74 5.74
C ARG A 414 7.19 9.24 5.57
N SER A 415 6.19 8.43 5.90
CA SER A 415 4.77 8.75 5.70
C SER A 415 3.98 8.99 6.99
N ASN A 416 4.46 8.60 8.17
CA ASN A 416 3.72 8.79 9.43
C ASN A 416 3.39 10.25 9.77
N ALA A 417 4.23 11.20 9.33
CA ALA A 417 3.99 12.63 9.53
C ALA A 417 2.75 13.16 8.77
N ILE A 418 2.10 12.32 7.95
CA ILE A 418 0.90 12.69 7.21
C ILE A 418 -0.23 13.16 8.12
N TYR A 419 -0.36 12.60 9.33
CA TYR A 419 -1.40 13.02 10.27
C TYR A 419 -1.15 14.43 10.82
N GLU A 420 0.10 14.77 11.12
CA GLU A 420 0.50 16.13 11.49
C GLU A 420 0.23 17.10 10.33
N HIS A 421 0.65 16.73 9.12
CA HIS A 421 0.43 17.52 7.90
C HIS A 421 -1.07 17.77 7.61
N PHE A 422 -1.92 16.76 7.81
CA PHE A 422 -3.37 16.86 7.59
C PHE A 422 -4.16 17.41 8.78
N LEU A 423 -3.52 17.70 9.91
CA LEU A 423 -4.20 18.10 11.13
C LEU A 423 -5.09 19.33 10.91
N GLY A 424 -4.54 20.39 10.30
CA GLY A 424 -5.27 21.63 10.03
C GLY A 424 -6.51 21.42 9.15
N ALA A 425 -6.34 20.74 8.01
CA ALA A 425 -7.46 20.45 7.10
C ALA A 425 -8.52 19.51 7.72
N SER A 426 -8.09 18.62 8.63
CA SER A 426 -8.99 17.70 9.33
C SER A 426 -9.78 18.37 10.45
N ILE A 427 -9.19 19.37 11.11
CA ILE A 427 -9.89 20.28 12.05
C ILE A 427 -10.90 21.14 11.29
N GLU A 428 -10.50 21.76 10.17
CA GLU A 428 -11.39 22.58 9.35
C GLU A 428 -12.60 21.78 8.85
N ARG A 429 -12.36 20.55 8.37
CA ARG A 429 -13.42 19.61 7.98
C ARG A 429 -14.38 19.33 9.13
N ALA A 430 -13.86 18.98 10.31
CA ALA A 430 -14.69 18.67 11.46
C ALA A 430 -15.51 19.88 11.94
N GLN A 431 -14.85 21.02 12.13
CA GLN A 431 -15.42 22.15 12.87
C GLN A 431 -16.10 23.17 11.95
N ALA A 432 -15.47 23.55 10.84
CA ALA A 432 -16.01 24.58 9.94
C ALA A 432 -17.01 23.99 8.93
N GLN A 433 -16.68 22.86 8.29
CA GLN A 433 -17.57 22.23 7.32
C GLN A 433 -18.70 21.47 8.03
N GLN A 434 -18.37 20.64 9.03
CA GLN A 434 -19.34 19.74 9.66
C GLN A 434 -19.96 20.26 10.96
N GLY A 435 -19.45 21.37 11.50
CA GLY A 435 -20.00 21.99 12.72
C GLY A 435 -19.82 21.17 13.99
N TRP A 436 -18.83 20.27 14.05
CA TRP A 436 -18.45 19.60 15.31
C TRP A 436 -17.76 20.61 16.24
N ALA A 437 -17.93 20.44 17.55
CA ALA A 437 -17.44 21.40 18.54
C ALA A 437 -15.91 21.38 18.70
N ALA A 438 -15.25 20.25 18.42
CA ALA A 438 -13.82 20.07 18.61
C ALA A 438 -13.26 18.92 17.78
N GLY A 439 -11.93 18.88 17.68
CA GLY A 439 -11.17 17.75 17.14
C GLY A 439 -10.95 17.77 15.63
N ALA A 440 -10.15 16.80 15.19
CA ALA A 440 -9.80 16.54 13.80
C ALA A 440 -10.54 15.29 13.29
N ARG A 441 -11.21 15.44 12.14
CA ARG A 441 -11.82 14.31 11.42
C ARG A 441 -10.96 13.92 10.24
N TRP A 442 -10.32 12.76 10.29
CA TRP A 442 -9.44 12.27 9.22
C TRP A 442 -10.23 11.92 7.95
N PRO A 443 -9.72 12.22 6.74
CA PRO A 443 -10.43 11.88 5.51
C PRO A 443 -10.40 10.36 5.27
N LYS A 444 -11.35 9.81 4.51
CA LYS A 444 -11.26 8.42 4.03
C LYS A 444 -10.30 8.32 2.84
N MET A 445 -10.54 9.14 1.81
CA MET A 445 -9.75 9.23 0.59
C MET A 445 -9.21 10.65 0.45
N THR A 446 -7.92 10.81 0.20
CA THR A 446 -7.26 12.11 0.19
C THR A 446 -5.97 12.12 -0.63
N ASP A 447 -5.57 13.29 -1.07
CA ASP A 447 -4.35 13.55 -1.82
C ASP A 447 -3.30 14.28 -0.94
N PRO A 448 -2.07 14.55 -1.42
CA PRO A 448 -1.04 15.22 -0.62
C PRO A 448 -1.44 16.59 -0.03
N SER A 449 -2.51 17.23 -0.50
CA SER A 449 -3.06 18.46 0.10
C SER A 449 -3.84 18.24 1.39
N GLY A 450 -4.24 17.01 1.71
CA GLY A 450 -5.10 16.70 2.86
C GLY A 450 -6.59 16.97 2.65
N ARG A 451 -6.98 17.39 1.44
CA ARG A 451 -8.39 17.56 1.04
C ARG A 451 -9.09 16.21 0.99
N SER A 452 -10.31 16.14 1.50
CA SER A 452 -11.13 14.93 1.38
C SER A 452 -11.71 14.82 -0.02
N ALA A 453 -11.66 13.64 -0.61
CA ALA A 453 -12.33 13.37 -1.86
C ALA A 453 -13.86 13.27 -1.62
N PRO A 454 -14.69 13.98 -2.41
CA PRO A 454 -16.14 13.85 -2.38
C PRO A 454 -16.63 12.41 -2.49
N GLY A 455 -17.76 12.09 -1.86
CA GLY A 455 -18.41 10.79 -1.98
C GLY A 455 -19.08 10.32 -0.69
N GLN A 456 -20.21 9.62 -0.81
CA GLN A 456 -21.03 9.25 0.34
C GLN A 456 -20.29 8.34 1.33
N ILE A 457 -19.68 7.26 0.85
CA ILE A 457 -18.85 6.38 1.69
C ILE A 457 -17.67 7.15 2.28
N ASN A 458 -16.97 7.95 1.45
CA ASN A 458 -15.81 8.75 1.90
C ASN A 458 -16.14 9.69 3.07
N ASN A 459 -17.39 10.17 3.11
CA ASN A 459 -17.89 11.09 4.11
C ASN A 459 -18.55 10.44 5.31
N LEU A 460 -18.92 9.17 5.26
CA LEU A 460 -19.72 8.51 6.30
C LEU A 460 -18.99 7.31 6.94
N LEU A 461 -17.84 6.89 6.41
CA LEU A 461 -16.98 5.89 7.01
C LEU A 461 -16.11 6.50 8.12
N ILE A 462 -15.99 5.80 9.25
CA ILE A 462 -15.31 6.32 10.46
C ILE A 462 -14.29 5.36 11.11
N TRP A 463 -14.15 4.12 10.64
CA TRP A 463 -13.29 3.14 11.30
C TRP A 463 -11.79 3.47 11.20
N GLN A 464 -11.40 4.37 10.29
CA GLN A 464 -10.03 4.87 10.16
C GLN A 464 -9.66 5.93 11.19
N GLN A 465 -10.63 6.49 11.90
CA GLN A 465 -10.41 7.62 12.81
C GLN A 465 -9.45 7.27 13.96
N PRO A 466 -9.46 6.04 14.53
CA PRO A 466 -8.49 5.64 15.56
C PRO A 466 -7.09 5.30 15.04
N HIS A 467 -6.86 5.15 13.73
CA HIS A 467 -5.55 4.74 13.17
C HIS A 467 -4.34 5.55 13.66
N PRO A 468 -4.35 6.90 13.70
CA PRO A 468 -3.20 7.66 14.20
C PRO A 468 -2.83 7.30 15.64
N LEU A 469 -3.81 6.91 16.48
CA LEU A 469 -3.56 6.49 17.86
C LEU A 469 -2.81 5.16 17.90
N ILE A 470 -3.12 4.25 16.96
CA ILE A 470 -2.41 2.97 16.82
C ILE A 470 -0.96 3.19 16.34
N PHE A 471 -0.74 4.08 15.37
CA PHE A 471 0.60 4.42 14.91
C PHE A 471 1.43 5.11 16.01
N ALA A 472 0.83 6.05 16.75
CA ALA A 472 1.46 6.71 17.89
C ALA A 472 1.88 5.68 18.95
N GLU A 473 0.97 4.77 19.34
CA GLU A 473 1.24 3.70 20.32
C GLU A 473 2.39 2.79 19.85
N TYR A 474 2.40 2.37 18.59
CA TYR A 474 3.51 1.58 18.07
C TYR A 474 4.84 2.34 18.09
N GLU A 475 4.85 3.62 17.74
CA GLU A 475 6.07 4.43 17.74
C GLU A 475 6.59 4.63 19.17
N TYR A 476 5.70 4.91 20.13
CA TYR A 476 6.08 5.04 21.54
C TYR A 476 6.58 3.74 22.15
N ARG A 477 6.02 2.59 21.76
CA ARG A 477 6.55 1.27 22.17
C ARG A 477 7.99 1.05 21.70
N ALA A 478 8.31 1.48 20.47
CA ALA A 478 9.65 1.36 19.92
C ALA A 478 10.61 2.44 20.48
N PHE A 479 10.09 3.64 20.73
CA PHE A 479 10.83 4.82 21.16
C PHE A 479 10.11 5.49 22.35
N PRO A 480 10.23 4.95 23.58
CA PRO A 480 9.49 5.45 24.75
C PRO A 480 10.13 6.72 25.31
N THR A 481 10.06 7.79 24.53
CA THR A 481 10.72 9.07 24.81
C THR A 481 9.70 10.20 24.90
N GLN A 482 10.06 11.25 25.65
CA GLN A 482 9.28 12.48 25.71
C GLN A 482 9.14 13.12 24.32
N GLU A 483 10.17 13.05 23.47
CA GLU A 483 10.14 13.56 22.10
C GLU A 483 9.05 12.86 21.26
N THR A 484 8.92 11.53 21.37
CA THR A 484 7.84 10.79 20.70
C THR A 484 6.46 11.18 21.22
N LEU A 485 6.31 11.35 22.54
CA LEU A 485 5.05 11.80 23.15
C LEU A 485 4.63 13.18 22.64
N GLU A 486 5.58 14.12 22.59
CA GLU A 486 5.38 15.49 22.13
C GLU A 486 5.07 15.55 20.63
N LYS A 487 5.78 14.77 19.81
CA LYS A 487 5.55 14.66 18.36
C LYS A 487 4.10 14.35 18.01
N TRP A 488 3.49 13.39 18.71
CA TRP A 488 2.12 12.95 18.44
C TRP A 488 1.05 13.67 19.25
N ARG A 489 1.44 14.54 20.20
CA ARG A 489 0.54 15.15 21.19
C ARG A 489 -0.72 15.76 20.55
N ASP A 490 -0.56 16.61 19.56
CA ASP A 490 -1.69 17.35 18.96
C ASP A 490 -2.55 16.44 18.09
N VAL A 491 -1.93 15.50 17.35
CA VAL A 491 -2.65 14.49 16.57
C VAL A 491 -3.49 13.58 17.47
N VAL A 492 -2.93 13.09 18.57
CA VAL A 492 -3.63 12.25 19.55
C VAL A 492 -4.78 13.03 20.19
N THR A 493 -4.51 14.26 20.62
CA THR A 493 -5.49 15.12 21.29
C THR A 493 -6.66 15.44 20.38
N GLU A 494 -6.41 15.93 19.16
CA GLU A 494 -7.47 16.33 18.25
C GLU A 494 -8.24 15.14 17.69
N THR A 495 -7.60 13.97 17.52
CA THR A 495 -8.30 12.73 17.18
C THR A 495 -9.29 12.35 18.29
N ALA A 496 -8.83 12.30 19.54
CA ALA A 496 -9.68 11.92 20.67
C ALA A 496 -10.79 12.95 20.95
N ASN A 497 -10.52 14.24 20.77
CA ASN A 497 -11.51 15.31 20.85
C ASN A 497 -12.66 15.10 19.87
N TRP A 498 -12.34 14.76 18.61
CA TRP A 498 -13.38 14.53 17.60
C TRP A 498 -14.13 13.23 17.90
N MET A 499 -13.42 12.15 18.25
CA MET A 499 -14.04 10.88 18.62
C MET A 499 -15.04 11.03 19.78
N ALA A 500 -14.70 11.83 20.80
CA ALA A 500 -15.58 12.10 21.93
C ALA A 500 -16.78 12.99 21.54
N THR A 501 -16.56 13.99 20.69
CA THR A 501 -17.63 14.92 20.26
C THR A 501 -18.59 14.30 19.23
N PHE A 502 -18.10 13.35 18.43
CA PHE A 502 -18.91 12.60 17.47
C PHE A 502 -19.87 11.63 18.16
N ALA A 503 -19.43 10.99 19.25
CA ALA A 503 -20.26 10.07 20.04
C ALA A 503 -21.41 10.84 20.71
N TRP A 504 -22.64 10.42 20.47
CA TRP A 504 -23.82 11.15 20.91
C TRP A 504 -24.42 10.58 22.18
N HIS A 505 -24.55 11.41 23.21
CA HIS A 505 -25.21 11.00 24.44
C HIS A 505 -26.73 10.86 24.24
N ASN A 506 -27.19 9.62 24.21
CA ASN A 506 -28.60 9.28 24.15
C ASN A 506 -29.22 9.38 25.54
N THR A 507 -29.97 10.44 25.79
CA THR A 507 -30.58 10.68 27.11
C THR A 507 -31.64 9.65 27.49
N SER A 508 -32.17 8.89 26.53
CA SER A 508 -33.19 7.86 26.81
C SER A 508 -32.57 6.55 27.29
N THR A 509 -31.44 6.16 26.71
CA THR A 509 -30.72 4.92 27.07
C THR A 509 -29.59 5.15 28.08
N GLY A 510 -29.12 6.40 28.22
CA GLY A 510 -28.04 6.79 29.12
C GLY A 510 -26.64 6.42 28.62
N VAL A 511 -26.50 6.07 27.34
CA VAL A 511 -25.22 5.68 26.71
C VAL A 511 -24.86 6.63 25.58
N TYR A 512 -23.60 6.58 25.14
CA TYR A 512 -23.11 7.25 23.95
C TYR A 512 -23.24 6.33 22.72
N ASP A 513 -23.96 6.79 21.71
CA ASP A 513 -24.19 6.08 20.45
C ASP A 513 -23.25 6.59 19.34
N LEU A 514 -22.93 5.71 18.39
CA LEU A 514 -22.27 6.03 17.11
C LEU A 514 -23.28 5.90 15.96
N GLY A 515 -23.40 6.96 15.14
CA GLY A 515 -24.31 7.00 13.99
C GLY A 515 -25.80 7.09 14.37
N PRO A 516 -26.73 7.07 13.41
CA PRO A 516 -26.55 7.35 11.99
C PRO A 516 -26.43 8.87 11.68
N PRO A 517 -25.96 9.25 10.47
CA PRO A 517 -25.56 8.39 9.37
C PRO A 517 -24.11 7.93 9.47
N MET A 518 -23.87 6.65 9.19
CA MET A 518 -22.51 6.09 9.07
C MET A 518 -22.51 4.77 8.28
N TYR A 519 -21.38 4.42 7.67
CA TYR A 519 -21.15 3.05 7.17
C TYR A 519 -20.33 2.24 8.17
N VAL A 520 -20.56 0.93 8.18
CA VAL A 520 -19.62 -0.03 8.77
C VAL A 520 -18.41 -0.22 7.86
N VAL A 521 -17.32 -0.80 8.40
CA VAL A 521 -16.10 -1.15 7.65
C VAL A 521 -16.36 -1.91 6.33
N SER A 522 -17.42 -2.73 6.28
CA SER A 522 -17.80 -3.54 5.11
C SER A 522 -18.53 -2.75 4.02
N GLU A 523 -18.91 -1.49 4.28
CA GLU A 523 -19.55 -0.56 3.33
C GLU A 523 -20.87 -1.04 2.70
N ASP A 524 -21.48 -2.09 3.26
CA ASP A 524 -22.63 -2.82 2.70
C ASP A 524 -23.95 -2.52 3.41
N THR A 525 -23.94 -1.74 4.49
CA THR A 525 -25.13 -1.35 5.25
C THR A 525 -25.77 -0.06 4.74
N SER A 526 -27.06 0.14 5.01
CA SER A 526 -27.70 1.44 4.77
C SER A 526 -27.20 2.46 5.80
N PRO A 527 -26.60 3.59 5.38
CA PRO A 527 -25.96 4.49 6.32
C PRO A 527 -26.96 5.20 7.22
N ASN A 528 -28.22 5.35 6.80
CA ASN A 528 -29.25 6.08 7.54
C ASN A 528 -29.82 5.34 8.74
N VAL A 529 -29.55 4.04 8.87
CA VAL A 529 -30.06 3.20 9.96
C VAL A 529 -28.94 2.50 10.73
N THR A 530 -27.72 2.53 10.22
CA THR A 530 -26.55 1.92 10.88
C THR A 530 -26.23 2.70 12.15
N GLN A 531 -26.38 2.02 13.29
CA GLN A 531 -26.12 2.55 14.62
C GLN A 531 -25.31 1.55 15.43
N ASN A 532 -24.38 2.04 16.24
CA ASN A 532 -23.59 1.24 17.18
C ASN A 532 -22.96 -0.04 16.57
N PRO A 533 -22.22 0.05 15.44
CA PRO A 533 -21.53 -1.12 14.89
C PRO A 533 -20.51 -1.73 15.86
N ALA A 534 -20.42 -3.05 15.90
CA ALA A 534 -19.61 -3.74 16.91
C ALA A 534 -18.11 -3.40 16.78
N LEU A 535 -17.55 -3.45 15.56
CA LEU A 535 -16.12 -3.20 15.35
C LEU A 535 -15.76 -1.75 15.69
N GLU A 536 -16.55 -0.79 15.21
CA GLU A 536 -16.33 0.64 15.41
C GLU A 536 -16.45 1.00 16.90
N LEU A 537 -17.40 0.43 17.64
CA LEU A 537 -17.50 0.60 19.09
C LEU A 537 -16.27 0.07 19.83
N ALA A 538 -15.78 -1.12 19.45
CA ALA A 538 -14.55 -1.67 20.03
C ALA A 538 -13.34 -0.78 19.72
N TYR A 539 -13.24 -0.30 18.47
CA TYR A 539 -12.14 0.56 18.04
C TYR A 539 -12.17 1.92 18.75
N TRP A 540 -13.37 2.49 19.00
CA TRP A 540 -13.54 3.72 19.78
C TRP A 540 -13.03 3.57 21.21
N ARG A 541 -13.36 2.45 21.87
CA ARG A 541 -12.87 2.14 23.22
C ARG A 541 -11.34 2.01 23.24
N LEU A 542 -10.77 1.29 22.27
CA LEU A 542 -9.33 1.13 22.15
C LEU A 542 -8.63 2.49 21.93
N GLY A 543 -9.12 3.28 20.97
CA GLY A 543 -8.56 4.58 20.63
C GLY A 543 -8.60 5.55 21.80
N LEU A 544 -9.76 5.76 22.42
CA LEU A 544 -9.85 6.64 23.60
C LEU A 544 -8.98 6.13 24.76
N GLY A 545 -8.90 4.82 24.97
CA GLY A 545 -8.00 4.24 25.97
C GLY A 545 -6.51 4.53 25.71
N ILE A 546 -6.07 4.50 24.45
CA ILE A 546 -4.71 4.88 24.06
C ILE A 546 -4.49 6.38 24.30
N ALA A 547 -5.42 7.23 23.88
CA ALA A 547 -5.30 8.69 24.05
C ALA A 547 -5.21 9.11 25.52
N GLN A 548 -5.99 8.48 26.40
CA GLN A 548 -5.94 8.72 27.85
C GLN A 548 -4.58 8.34 28.45
N LYS A 549 -4.04 7.18 28.06
CA LYS A 549 -2.69 6.75 28.47
C LYS A 549 -1.62 7.72 27.95
N TRP A 550 -1.80 8.23 26.74
CA TRP A 550 -0.87 9.18 26.13
C TRP A 550 -0.76 10.49 26.91
N LEU A 551 -1.89 11.13 27.22
CA LEU A 551 -1.89 12.36 28.03
C LEU A 551 -1.35 12.12 29.44
N THR A 552 -1.68 10.96 30.03
CA THR A 552 -1.12 10.58 31.33
C THR A 552 0.41 10.45 31.26
N ALA A 553 0.95 9.87 30.18
CA ALA A 553 2.40 9.76 29.97
C ALA A 553 3.07 11.13 29.75
N LEU A 554 2.37 12.08 29.12
CA LEU A 554 2.79 13.49 29.02
C LEU A 554 2.71 14.26 30.35
N GLY A 555 2.10 13.69 31.40
CA GLY A 555 1.84 14.39 32.66
C GLY A 555 0.69 15.41 32.56
N GLU A 556 -0.18 15.25 31.56
CA GLU A 556 -1.32 16.13 31.31
C GLU A 556 -2.63 15.56 31.85
N ASN A 557 -3.60 16.45 32.10
CA ASN A 557 -4.92 16.03 32.54
C ASN A 557 -5.71 15.46 31.36
N VAL A 558 -6.23 14.26 31.54
CA VAL A 558 -7.17 13.63 30.60
C VAL A 558 -8.49 14.40 30.58
N PRO A 559 -8.99 14.88 29.42
CA PRO A 559 -10.31 15.48 29.31
C PRO A 559 -11.41 14.54 29.81
N ARG A 560 -12.33 15.10 30.60
CA ARG A 560 -13.39 14.34 31.26
C ARG A 560 -14.30 13.65 30.24
N GLU A 561 -14.59 14.33 29.14
CA GLU A 561 -15.42 13.89 28.04
C GLU A 561 -14.90 12.59 27.43
N TRP A 562 -13.57 12.44 27.28
CA TRP A 562 -12.98 11.21 26.75
C TRP A 562 -13.25 10.02 27.67
N THR A 563 -13.16 10.25 28.99
CA THR A 563 -13.40 9.21 29.99
C THR A 563 -14.89 8.86 30.07
N GLU A 564 -15.76 9.87 30.02
CA GLU A 564 -17.21 9.68 30.04
C GLU A 564 -17.69 8.91 28.80
N VAL A 565 -17.22 9.26 27.61
CA VAL A 565 -17.55 8.53 26.38
C VAL A 565 -17.01 7.10 26.47
N ALA A 566 -15.71 6.91 26.71
CA ALA A 566 -15.10 5.58 26.72
C ALA A 566 -15.79 4.61 27.72
N SER A 567 -16.24 5.13 28.87
CA SER A 567 -16.89 4.34 29.92
C SER A 567 -18.37 4.08 29.67
N ASN A 568 -19.03 4.92 28.87
CA ASN A 568 -20.49 4.88 28.66
C ASN A 568 -20.89 4.73 27.19
N LEU A 569 -20.00 4.28 26.30
CA LEU A 569 -20.36 3.86 24.94
C LEU A 569 -21.36 2.70 24.96
N ALA A 570 -22.29 2.68 24.00
CA ALA A 570 -23.24 1.59 23.80
C ALA A 570 -22.54 0.23 23.80
N THR A 571 -23.18 -0.77 24.41
CA THR A 571 -22.63 -2.14 24.49
C THR A 571 -22.46 -2.72 23.08
N LEU A 572 -21.48 -3.61 22.91
CA LEU A 572 -21.34 -4.34 21.65
C LEU A 572 -22.64 -5.12 21.36
N PRO A 573 -23.25 -4.98 20.16
CA PRO A 573 -24.53 -5.58 19.87
C PRO A 573 -24.39 -7.10 19.80
N ILE A 574 -25.23 -7.82 20.53
CA ILE A 574 -25.25 -9.28 20.61
C ILE A 574 -26.61 -9.78 20.09
N ASP A 575 -26.55 -10.76 19.20
CA ASP A 575 -27.72 -11.52 18.74
C ASP A 575 -27.44 -13.03 18.88
N ASN A 576 -28.32 -13.69 19.63
CA ASN A 576 -28.32 -15.14 19.85
C ASN A 576 -26.93 -15.75 20.19
N GLY A 577 -26.19 -15.12 21.12
CA GLY A 577 -24.88 -15.60 21.57
C GLY A 577 -23.71 -15.30 20.63
N THR A 578 -23.91 -14.47 19.60
CA THR A 578 -22.88 -13.95 18.69
C THR A 578 -22.93 -12.44 18.60
N TYR A 579 -21.83 -11.78 18.24
CA TYR A 579 -21.87 -10.35 17.94
C TYR A 579 -22.60 -10.10 16.62
N ALA A 580 -23.39 -9.03 16.58
CA ALA A 580 -24.08 -8.54 15.40
C ALA A 580 -23.27 -7.44 14.72
N VAL A 581 -23.48 -7.22 13.42
CA VAL A 581 -22.76 -6.19 12.65
C VAL A 581 -23.01 -4.79 13.24
N TYR A 582 -24.27 -4.46 13.51
CA TYR A 582 -24.69 -3.21 14.14
C TYR A 582 -25.93 -3.41 15.00
N GLU A 583 -26.24 -2.45 15.88
CA GLU A 583 -27.38 -2.52 16.77
C GLU A 583 -28.71 -2.41 16.02
N GLY A 584 -29.62 -3.35 16.25
CA GLY A 584 -30.93 -3.36 15.60
C GLY A 584 -30.94 -3.93 14.18
N ILE A 585 -29.82 -4.51 13.72
CA ILE A 585 -29.81 -5.31 12.48
C ILE A 585 -30.81 -6.47 12.56
N GLU A 586 -31.39 -6.84 11.43
CA GLU A 586 -32.36 -7.93 11.35
C GLU A 586 -31.73 -9.27 11.77
N SER A 587 -32.42 -10.07 12.60
CA SER A 587 -31.85 -11.30 13.18
C SER A 587 -31.48 -12.39 12.16
N ASN A 588 -31.99 -12.29 10.93
CA ASN A 588 -31.66 -13.20 9.82
C ASN A 588 -30.43 -12.76 9.01
N PHE A 589 -29.71 -11.70 9.41
CA PHE A 589 -28.57 -11.16 8.65
C PHE A 589 -27.47 -12.19 8.34
N TRP A 590 -27.28 -13.18 9.21
CA TRP A 590 -26.33 -14.30 9.01
C TRP A 590 -26.61 -15.15 7.76
N THR A 591 -27.79 -15.03 7.18
CA THR A 591 -28.18 -15.77 5.97
C THR A 591 -28.53 -14.83 4.81
N ASP A 592 -28.38 -13.52 5.02
CA ASP A 592 -28.60 -12.53 4.00
C ASP A 592 -27.26 -12.17 3.34
N PRO A 593 -27.08 -12.47 2.03
CA PRO A 593 -25.86 -12.11 1.33
C PRO A 593 -25.61 -10.60 1.30
N THR A 594 -26.61 -9.74 1.56
CA THR A 594 -26.39 -8.30 1.69
C THR A 594 -25.39 -7.94 2.80
N TYR A 595 -25.31 -8.74 3.87
CA TYR A 595 -24.44 -8.45 5.03
C TYR A 595 -23.30 -9.47 5.21
N THR A 596 -23.22 -10.48 4.36
CA THR A 596 -22.28 -11.62 4.49
C THR A 596 -21.43 -11.84 3.23
N SER A 597 -21.41 -10.86 2.33
CA SER A 597 -20.69 -10.89 1.04
C SER A 597 -19.62 -9.80 0.88
N ASP A 598 -19.25 -9.09 1.95
CA ASP A 598 -18.14 -8.13 1.94
C ASP A 598 -17.20 -8.41 3.13
N HIS A 599 -16.41 -7.44 3.60
CA HIS A 599 -15.39 -7.64 4.64
C HIS A 599 -15.95 -8.33 5.92
N PRO A 600 -15.34 -9.43 6.44
CA PRO A 600 -15.81 -10.15 7.63
C PRO A 600 -15.44 -9.43 8.96
N ALA A 601 -15.92 -8.19 9.12
CA ALA A 601 -15.58 -7.25 10.19
C ALA A 601 -15.59 -7.82 11.61
N LEU A 602 -16.54 -8.71 11.89
CA LEU A 602 -16.77 -9.27 13.22
C LEU A 602 -15.58 -10.07 13.76
N VAL A 603 -14.77 -10.68 12.89
CA VAL A 603 -13.55 -11.38 13.31
C VAL A 603 -12.45 -10.41 13.78
N GLY A 604 -12.56 -9.14 13.40
CA GLY A 604 -11.68 -8.07 13.83
C GLY A 604 -11.80 -7.73 15.32
N LEU A 605 -12.93 -8.05 15.97
CA LEU A 605 -13.16 -7.82 17.40
C LEU A 605 -12.17 -8.58 18.30
N HIS A 606 -11.74 -9.77 17.87
CA HIS A 606 -10.74 -10.57 18.55
C HIS A 606 -9.81 -11.21 17.51
N GLY A 607 -8.89 -10.41 17.00
CA GLY A 607 -7.95 -10.81 15.95
C GLY A 607 -7.13 -9.62 15.52
N TRP A 608 -7.77 -8.71 14.78
CA TRP A 608 -7.18 -7.43 14.45
C TRP A 608 -7.04 -6.53 15.68
N LEU A 609 -8.15 -6.24 16.38
CA LEU A 609 -8.14 -5.45 17.60
C LEU A 609 -7.86 -6.34 18.81
N PRO A 610 -7.02 -5.93 19.77
CA PRO A 610 -6.90 -6.62 21.06
C PRO A 610 -8.24 -6.67 21.80
N PRO A 611 -8.42 -7.57 22.79
CA PRO A 611 -9.60 -7.55 23.65
C PRO A 611 -9.84 -6.15 24.23
N THR A 612 -11.03 -5.61 23.99
CA THR A 612 -11.44 -4.29 24.47
C THR A 612 -12.45 -4.41 25.62
N PRO A 613 -12.60 -3.37 26.48
CA PRO A 613 -13.61 -3.39 27.54
C PRO A 613 -15.02 -3.69 26.98
N GLY A 614 -15.72 -4.65 27.60
CA GLY A 614 -17.05 -5.09 27.16
C GLY A 614 -17.05 -6.22 26.11
N LEU A 615 -15.87 -6.65 25.63
CA LEU A 615 -15.75 -7.84 24.79
C LEU A 615 -15.76 -9.12 25.65
N ASP A 616 -16.63 -10.06 25.31
CA ASP A 616 -16.64 -11.43 25.82
C ASP A 616 -15.90 -12.32 24.81
N ILE A 617 -14.80 -12.95 25.25
CA ILE A 617 -13.94 -13.77 24.39
C ILE A 617 -14.68 -15.03 23.89
N ASN A 618 -15.58 -15.61 24.68
CA ASN A 618 -16.34 -16.78 24.25
C ASN A 618 -17.34 -16.42 23.15
N ILE A 619 -18.01 -15.27 23.28
CA ILE A 619 -18.90 -14.75 22.23
C ILE A 619 -18.10 -14.38 20.98
N ALA A 620 -16.93 -13.76 21.13
CA ALA A 620 -16.06 -13.44 19.99
C ALA A 620 -15.61 -14.69 19.24
N LYS A 621 -15.25 -15.76 19.97
CA LYS A 621 -14.90 -17.05 19.39
C LYS A 621 -16.08 -17.70 18.66
N ALA A 622 -17.26 -17.76 19.29
CA ALA A 622 -18.48 -18.27 18.67
C ALA A 622 -18.86 -17.46 17.41
N THR A 623 -18.61 -16.14 17.44
CA THR A 623 -18.82 -15.26 16.28
C THR A 623 -17.87 -15.59 15.14
N ALA A 624 -16.58 -15.81 15.43
CA ALA A 624 -15.60 -16.21 14.41
C ALA A 624 -15.92 -17.58 13.79
N GLU A 625 -16.37 -18.56 14.59
CA GLU A 625 -16.85 -19.87 14.11
C GLU A 625 -18.10 -19.71 13.22
N LYS A 626 -18.98 -18.76 13.53
CA LYS A 626 -20.18 -18.49 12.72
C LYS A 626 -19.84 -17.79 11.41
N VAL A 627 -18.92 -16.82 11.41
CA VAL A 627 -18.39 -16.22 10.17
C VAL A 627 -17.81 -17.31 9.27
N GLN A 628 -17.03 -18.24 9.81
CA GLN A 628 -16.45 -19.34 9.03
C GLN A 628 -17.49 -20.18 8.27
N THR A 629 -18.67 -20.39 8.87
CA THR A 629 -19.70 -21.29 8.32
C THR A 629 -20.74 -20.57 7.45
N HIS A 630 -20.97 -19.28 7.68
CA HIS A 630 -22.04 -18.51 7.03
C HIS A 630 -21.55 -17.42 6.08
N TRP A 631 -20.33 -16.91 6.24
CA TRP A 631 -19.82 -15.83 5.42
C TRP A 631 -19.49 -16.33 4.01
N ASN A 632 -19.81 -15.55 2.98
CA ASN A 632 -19.49 -15.91 1.61
C ASN A 632 -18.01 -15.64 1.32
N ILE A 633 -17.15 -16.62 1.66
CA ILE A 633 -15.69 -16.52 1.51
C ILE A 633 -15.27 -16.27 0.05
N THR A 634 -16.10 -16.61 -0.95
CA THR A 634 -15.79 -16.32 -2.36
C THR A 634 -15.78 -14.83 -2.69
N ASP A 635 -16.45 -14.03 -1.88
CA ASP A 635 -16.49 -12.57 -2.03
C ASP A 635 -15.39 -11.86 -1.24
N CYS A 636 -14.65 -12.58 -0.39
CA CYS A 636 -13.49 -12.07 0.32
C CYS A 636 -12.31 -11.80 -0.62
N TRP A 637 -11.49 -10.82 -0.25
CA TRP A 637 -10.35 -10.37 -1.04
C TRP A 637 -9.26 -9.72 -0.17
N GLY A 638 -8.03 -9.71 -0.66
CA GLY A 638 -6.94 -8.92 -0.08
C GLY A 638 -6.75 -9.11 1.44
N TRP A 639 -6.99 -8.05 2.20
CA TRP A 639 -6.72 -7.97 3.64
C TRP A 639 -7.69 -8.77 4.52
N ASP A 640 -8.79 -9.29 3.97
CA ASP A 640 -9.72 -10.16 4.69
C ASP A 640 -9.05 -11.43 5.21
N PHE A 641 -8.20 -12.06 4.38
CA PHE A 641 -7.58 -13.33 4.71
C PHE A 641 -6.59 -13.21 5.87
N PRO A 642 -5.69 -12.20 5.90
CA PRO A 642 -4.88 -11.93 7.10
C PRO A 642 -5.72 -11.56 8.33
N MET A 643 -6.84 -10.85 8.19
CA MET A 643 -7.73 -10.56 9.32
C MET A 643 -8.34 -11.85 9.92
N LEU A 644 -8.81 -12.76 9.06
CA LEU A 644 -9.28 -14.09 9.46
C LEU A 644 -8.16 -14.92 10.11
N ALA A 645 -6.94 -14.84 9.58
CA ALA A 645 -5.77 -15.53 10.13
C ALA A 645 -5.43 -15.05 11.55
N MET A 646 -5.42 -13.73 11.77
CA MET A 646 -5.15 -13.15 13.09
C MET A 646 -6.21 -13.55 14.12
N SER A 647 -7.48 -13.60 13.73
CA SER A 647 -8.56 -14.07 14.61
C SER A 647 -8.42 -15.55 14.96
N ALA A 648 -8.15 -16.41 13.96
CA ALA A 648 -7.90 -17.83 14.18
C ALA A 648 -6.71 -18.05 15.13
N ALA A 649 -5.60 -17.34 14.91
CA ALA A 649 -4.41 -17.42 15.76
C ALA A 649 -4.70 -17.05 17.22
N ARG A 650 -5.43 -15.95 17.49
CA ARG A 650 -5.79 -15.55 18.85
C ARG A 650 -6.80 -16.48 19.52
N ASN A 651 -7.69 -17.09 18.73
CA ASN A 651 -8.65 -18.08 19.22
C ASN A 651 -8.03 -19.47 19.44
N GLY A 652 -6.73 -19.63 19.16
CA GLY A 652 -5.96 -20.85 19.36
C GLY A 652 -6.00 -21.84 18.19
N ASP A 653 -6.65 -21.49 17.08
CA ASP A 653 -6.72 -22.31 15.87
C ASP A 653 -5.57 -21.93 14.91
N LYS A 654 -4.38 -22.39 15.27
CA LYS A 654 -3.13 -22.02 14.59
C LYS A 654 -3.00 -22.64 13.20
N ASP A 655 -3.55 -23.82 13.00
CA ASP A 655 -3.52 -24.49 11.70
C ASP A 655 -4.41 -23.73 10.71
N ARG A 656 -5.62 -23.36 11.15
CA ARG A 656 -6.52 -22.51 10.37
C ARG A 656 -5.92 -21.14 10.06
N ALA A 657 -5.18 -20.55 10.99
CA ALA A 657 -4.50 -19.28 10.75
C ALA A 657 -3.56 -19.37 9.54
N VAL A 658 -2.78 -20.46 9.44
CA VAL A 658 -1.92 -20.72 8.28
C VAL A 658 -2.76 -21.00 7.02
N GLU A 659 -3.85 -21.76 7.12
CA GLU A 659 -4.76 -22.00 5.99
C GLU A 659 -5.32 -20.71 5.39
N TRP A 660 -5.66 -19.72 6.22
CA TRP A 660 -6.13 -18.43 5.73
C TRP A 660 -5.04 -17.66 4.97
N LEU A 661 -3.81 -17.63 5.48
CA LEU A 661 -2.69 -16.98 4.77
C LEU A 661 -2.30 -17.67 3.46
N LEU A 662 -2.71 -18.93 3.28
CA LEU A 662 -2.47 -19.75 2.09
C LEU A 662 -3.74 -20.10 1.33
N ASN A 663 -4.84 -19.40 1.61
CA ASN A 663 -6.13 -19.71 1.03
C ASN A 663 -6.04 -19.61 -0.51
N PRO A 664 -6.66 -20.54 -1.28
CA PRO A 664 -6.65 -20.49 -2.74
C PRO A 664 -7.23 -19.22 -3.35
N LEU A 665 -8.06 -18.47 -2.61
CA LEU A 665 -8.62 -17.18 -3.03
C LEU A 665 -7.71 -16.00 -2.67
N PHE A 666 -6.75 -16.19 -1.76
CA PHE A 666 -5.73 -15.21 -1.43
C PHE A 666 -4.50 -15.42 -2.32
N VAL A 667 -4.61 -14.97 -3.58
CA VAL A 667 -3.67 -15.31 -4.64
C VAL A 667 -2.54 -14.28 -4.75
N PHE A 668 -1.32 -14.78 -4.95
CA PHE A 668 -0.13 -14.01 -5.29
C PHE A 668 0.45 -14.57 -6.59
N ASP A 669 0.75 -13.71 -7.56
CA ASP A 669 1.25 -14.15 -8.86
C ASP A 669 2.70 -14.66 -8.81
N ASP A 670 3.27 -14.94 -9.99
CA ASP A 670 4.62 -15.48 -10.16
C ASP A 670 5.72 -14.58 -9.58
N VAL A 671 5.52 -13.26 -9.59
CA VAL A 671 6.44 -12.26 -9.02
C VAL A 671 6.02 -11.79 -7.63
N GLY A 672 4.93 -12.34 -7.09
CA GLY A 672 4.41 -12.08 -5.76
C GLY A 672 3.49 -10.87 -5.66
N MET A 673 2.98 -10.35 -6.78
CA MET A 673 1.95 -9.32 -6.75
C MET A 673 0.66 -9.89 -6.13
N PRO A 674 0.07 -9.23 -5.12
CA PRO A 674 -1.22 -9.64 -4.57
C PRO A 674 -2.31 -9.41 -5.61
N VAL A 675 -2.99 -10.49 -6.00
CA VAL A 675 -4.05 -10.45 -7.02
C VAL A 675 -5.29 -9.82 -6.40
N GLY A 676 -5.93 -8.91 -7.15
CA GLY A 676 -7.10 -8.15 -6.71
C GLY A 676 -8.41 -8.95 -6.56
N GLY A 677 -8.36 -10.26 -6.79
CA GLY A 677 -9.50 -11.16 -6.70
C GLY A 677 -10.64 -10.75 -7.63
N ILE A 678 -11.87 -10.82 -7.11
CA ILE A 678 -13.09 -10.59 -7.88
C ILE A 678 -13.53 -9.13 -7.97
N ARG A 679 -12.96 -8.20 -7.17
CA ARG A 679 -13.46 -6.81 -7.16
C ARG A 679 -12.47 -5.71 -7.52
N VAL A 680 -11.16 -5.92 -7.52
CA VAL A 680 -10.18 -4.93 -7.98
C VAL A 680 -9.22 -5.52 -9.01
N PRO A 681 -8.69 -4.70 -9.93
CA PRO A 681 -7.58 -5.10 -10.76
C PRO A 681 -6.35 -5.47 -9.94
N THR A 682 -5.45 -6.23 -10.56
CA THR A 682 -4.15 -6.57 -9.96
C THR A 682 -3.15 -5.43 -10.23
N PRO A 683 -2.32 -5.04 -9.25
CA PRO A 683 -2.21 -5.57 -7.88
C PRO A 683 -3.09 -4.85 -6.85
N TYR A 684 -3.27 -5.50 -5.68
CA TYR A 684 -3.92 -4.94 -4.50
C TYR A 684 -3.05 -5.08 -3.24
N PHE A 685 -2.19 -4.08 -2.98
CA PHE A 685 -1.17 -4.13 -1.95
C PHE A 685 -1.64 -4.23 -0.50
N PRO A 686 -2.86 -3.84 -0.11
CA PRO A 686 -3.36 -4.17 1.22
C PRO A 686 -3.28 -5.66 1.55
N GLY A 687 -3.40 -6.55 0.55
CA GLY A 687 -3.17 -7.98 0.76
C GLY A 687 -1.73 -8.30 1.23
N SER A 688 -0.71 -7.69 0.62
CA SER A 688 0.69 -7.88 1.02
C SER A 688 0.99 -7.30 2.39
N GLY A 689 0.58 -6.05 2.65
CA GLY A 689 0.84 -5.40 3.94
C GLY A 689 0.11 -6.10 5.10
N ALA A 690 -1.15 -6.51 4.89
CA ALA A 690 -1.91 -7.28 5.87
C ALA A 690 -1.30 -8.67 6.12
N LEU A 691 -0.81 -9.37 5.07
CA LEU A 691 -0.06 -10.63 5.24
C LEU A 691 1.17 -10.43 6.13
N LEU A 692 1.96 -9.39 5.88
CA LEU A 692 3.16 -9.11 6.66
C LEU A 692 2.83 -8.76 8.11
N TYR A 693 1.75 -8.02 8.35
CA TYR A 693 1.27 -7.74 9.70
C TYR A 693 0.86 -9.04 10.43
N ALA A 694 0.03 -9.88 9.80
CA ALA A 694 -0.44 -11.13 10.38
C ALA A 694 0.70 -12.11 10.65
N VAL A 695 1.67 -12.25 9.74
CA VAL A 695 2.85 -13.10 9.94
C VAL A 695 3.69 -12.59 11.12
N ALA A 696 3.92 -11.26 11.22
CA ALA A 696 4.66 -10.70 12.35
C ALA A 696 3.93 -10.94 13.67
N MET A 697 2.60 -10.76 13.71
CA MET A 697 1.78 -11.06 14.88
C MET A 697 1.83 -12.55 15.24
N MET A 698 1.70 -13.46 14.27
CA MET A 698 1.71 -14.91 14.52
C MET A 698 3.09 -15.40 14.97
N ALA A 699 4.17 -14.85 14.41
CA ALA A 699 5.55 -15.28 14.68
C ALA A 699 6.18 -14.57 15.90
N GLY A 700 5.93 -13.28 16.05
CA GLY A 700 6.45 -12.43 17.14
C GLY A 700 5.53 -12.33 18.36
N GLY A 701 4.23 -12.61 18.19
CA GLY A 701 3.21 -12.54 19.21
C GLY A 701 2.49 -11.19 19.30
N TRP A 702 1.57 -11.12 20.26
CA TRP A 702 0.74 -9.95 20.59
C TRP A 702 0.72 -9.74 22.12
N ASP A 703 0.14 -8.64 22.59
CA ASP A 703 0.03 -8.37 24.03
C ASP A 703 -0.76 -9.49 24.74
N GLY A 704 -0.18 -10.03 25.82
CA GLY A 704 -0.73 -11.19 26.55
C GLY A 704 -0.46 -12.55 25.90
N GLY A 705 0.00 -12.59 24.64
CA GLY A 705 0.40 -13.83 23.96
C GLY A 705 1.59 -14.52 24.64
N GLN A 706 1.57 -15.85 24.72
CA GLN A 706 2.57 -16.68 25.39
C GLN A 706 3.20 -17.70 24.44
N GLY A 707 4.50 -17.97 24.63
CA GLY A 707 5.27 -18.94 23.83
C GLY A 707 5.99 -18.34 22.63
N GLU A 708 6.84 -19.15 22.01
CA GLU A 708 7.53 -18.81 20.76
C GLU A 708 6.58 -19.04 19.57
N ALA A 709 6.54 -18.08 18.63
CA ALA A 709 5.65 -18.11 17.46
C ALA A 709 4.20 -18.56 17.80
N PRO A 710 3.52 -17.84 18.71
CA PRO A 710 2.28 -18.31 19.32
C PRO A 710 1.14 -18.56 18.33
N GLY A 711 1.17 -17.95 17.16
CA GLY A 711 0.18 -18.12 16.09
C GLY A 711 0.46 -19.28 15.12
N PHE A 712 1.57 -20.01 15.25
CA PHE A 712 1.90 -21.14 14.37
C PHE A 712 1.68 -22.51 15.06
N PRO A 713 1.26 -23.55 14.31
CA PRO A 713 1.18 -24.91 14.84
C PRO A 713 2.53 -25.37 15.38
N ALA A 714 2.54 -26.12 16.49
CA ALA A 714 3.79 -26.69 17.02
C ALA A 714 4.30 -27.86 16.18
N ASP A 715 3.38 -28.62 15.58
CA ASP A 715 3.71 -29.77 14.74
C ASP A 715 3.98 -29.32 13.31
N GLY A 716 5.13 -29.74 12.77
CA GLY A 716 5.51 -29.49 11.37
C GLY A 716 6.13 -28.12 11.08
N TRP A 717 6.00 -27.14 11.97
CA TRP A 717 6.55 -25.79 11.79
C TRP A 717 7.72 -25.52 12.74
N LYS A 718 8.83 -25.04 12.18
CA LYS A 718 9.97 -24.53 12.94
C LYS A 718 10.19 -23.06 12.58
N VAL A 719 9.44 -22.19 13.25
CA VAL A 719 9.50 -20.75 13.00
C VAL A 719 10.69 -20.15 13.74
N ARG A 720 11.53 -19.41 13.00
CA ARG A 720 12.63 -18.63 13.55
C ARG A 720 12.38 -17.16 13.25
N THR A 721 12.61 -16.30 14.23
CA THR A 721 12.42 -14.86 14.11
C THR A 721 13.64 -14.10 14.59
N GLU A 722 13.90 -12.95 14.00
CA GLU A 722 14.91 -12.00 14.43
C GLU A 722 14.32 -10.59 14.34
N GLY A 723 14.47 -9.76 15.37
CA GLY A 723 14.14 -8.33 15.29
C GLY A 723 12.68 -7.99 14.97
N LEU A 724 11.71 -8.82 15.39
CA LEU A 724 10.28 -8.46 15.32
C LEU A 724 9.81 -7.75 16.59
N SER A 725 8.83 -6.87 16.42
CA SER A 725 8.07 -6.25 17.52
C SER A 725 6.70 -6.92 17.65
N ARG A 726 6.16 -6.94 18.87
CA ARG A 726 4.84 -7.54 19.15
C ARG A 726 3.72 -6.64 18.65
N ALA A 727 2.67 -7.28 18.14
CA ALA A 727 1.41 -6.61 17.86
C ALA A 727 0.69 -6.21 19.17
N LEU A 728 -0.23 -5.26 19.06
CA LEU A 728 -1.20 -4.94 20.12
C LEU A 728 -2.02 -6.16 20.55
#